data_AF-G7E2Q6-F1
#
_entry.id   AF-G7E2Q6-F1
#
_cell.length_a   1.000
_cell.length_b   1.000
_cell.length_c   1.000
_cell.angle_alpha   90.00
_cell.angle_beta   90.00
_cell.angle_gamma   90.00
#
_symmetry.space_group_name_H-M   'P 1'
#
loop_
_entity.id
_entity.type
_entity.pdbx_description
1 polymer ?
#
loop_
_entity_poly.entity_id
_entity_poly.type
_entity_poly.pdbx_seq_one_letter_code
_entity_poly.pdbx_strand_id
1 'polypeptide(L)'
;MIGSLMRPGAGQRPLRLGQRRAIYVPVQTRLSHSSNALHRSATRYPSRRPLPSVLIPPAASARRHASTSIFSQPWAFWNRAEVSDADARLHDLARKAGEAPHDVDVQTAYLNELAAKPDSADRRSKLVLHYESLTGLFDQAKSTPLQRTLLTNTVIWADYKTALQAQLGPTQATDAIATVGAKRVGRLAVTDDASASKPAEESTAPGMTYADPSLLVNMPAPSVPLASSVVGGSAASTVPSPQAANVQATTSSSHPRAELAKTVASHLQSGKPMTEYAGSAALLGAKSTGATQETIKIIVETRTPEQTWSESLYAGFLWIIKQLFIVLLFVYIGFYCIGAIMQSSASLLKKAGNVNAIEFKAAPSQQPTKFKDVHGAEEAKEELEEFVQFLRDPSRFAKLGGRLPKGILLTGPPGTGKTLLARAIAGEAGSNFLVASGSDFDLAYVGVGAAKVRQLFAEARKNAPCIIFLDELDALGSKRSGGDPAANRQTLNALLVEMDGFSPAEGVLVVAATNLPNVLDPALIRPGRFDRSIAVPLPDAIGRREILQHHLGNVIYDRTVDVAALARGTTGFSGAALAALVNQAAVKASKEGKSAVQQADLSWAITRKLMGAERKSGRLYDQAMKEATAVHEAGHALMSILTKGAVPLYQVTIMPRGESLGHTSFLHESDEKTYNMSCQELKAKMDVAFGGRIAEELVYGKENISTGASSDILQASQVASHMVKSWGFSDAVGPVAYEPRDYETLAPDTKALIETEIRELVVSAEARARDLLLQNREKLDRLTQALVKYETLDSKEVQAVIKGLPISRSAP
;
A
#
# COMPACT_ATOMS: atom_id res chain seq x y z
N MET A 1 -7.68 48.04 44.99
CA MET A 1 -8.09 47.67 46.37
C MET A 1 -8.47 46.20 46.30
N ILE A 2 -7.84 45.25 46.99
CA ILE A 2 -7.64 45.12 48.45
C ILE A 2 -9.01 45.10 49.15
N GLY A 3 -9.42 44.05 49.87
CA GLY A 3 -8.78 42.75 50.14
C GLY A 3 -9.60 41.90 51.13
N SER A 4 -9.02 40.77 51.60
CA SER A 4 -9.59 39.82 52.59
C SER A 4 -10.81 39.00 52.13
N LEU A 5 -10.90 37.66 52.31
CA LEU A 5 -10.70 36.77 53.47
C LEU A 5 -11.86 36.75 54.47
N MET A 6 -12.71 35.71 54.42
CA MET A 6 -12.78 34.69 55.50
C MET A 6 -13.59 33.43 55.13
N ARG A 7 -13.20 32.32 55.78
CA ARG A 7 -13.86 31.00 55.95
C ARG A 7 -13.95 30.76 57.49
N PRO A 8 -14.54 29.67 58.02
CA PRO A 8 -15.56 28.73 57.50
C PRO A 8 -16.76 28.55 58.49
N GLY A 9 -17.73 27.67 58.20
CA GLY A 9 -18.78 27.29 59.16
C GLY A 9 -19.53 26.00 58.79
N ALA A 10 -19.84 25.16 59.79
CA ALA A 10 -20.54 23.86 59.67
C ALA A 10 -22.08 24.00 59.60
N GLY A 11 -22.88 22.98 59.21
CA GLY A 11 -22.53 21.66 58.68
C GLY A 11 -23.70 20.64 58.70
N GLN A 12 -23.39 19.37 58.39
CA GLN A 12 -24.19 18.13 58.58
C GLN A 12 -25.57 17.95 57.88
N ARG A 13 -25.51 17.22 56.75
CA ARG A 13 -26.20 15.93 56.47
C ARG A 13 -27.47 15.53 57.27
N PRO A 14 -28.46 14.96 56.56
CA PRO A 14 -29.06 13.66 56.92
C PRO A 14 -28.34 12.47 56.26
N LEU A 15 -28.67 11.24 56.68
CA LEU A 15 -27.98 9.97 56.35
C LEU A 15 -28.97 8.83 56.09
N ARG A 16 -28.46 7.72 55.51
CA ARG A 16 -29.14 6.40 55.30
C ARG A 16 -30.16 6.38 54.14
N LEU A 17 -30.39 5.28 53.42
CA LEU A 17 -29.67 4.00 53.19
C LEU A 17 -29.97 3.65 51.70
N GLY A 18 -29.16 2.97 50.89
CA GLY A 18 -28.53 1.68 51.15
C GLY A 18 -29.22 0.53 50.39
N GLN A 19 -29.17 0.52 49.06
CA GLN A 19 -29.45 -0.68 48.25
C GLN A 19 -28.27 -0.99 47.33
N ARG A 20 -27.77 -2.23 47.41
CA ARG A 20 -26.89 -2.82 46.39
C ARG A 20 -27.75 -3.55 45.37
N ARG A 21 -27.46 -3.39 44.07
CA ARG A 21 -27.84 -4.36 43.04
C ARG A 21 -26.58 -4.75 42.26
N ALA A 22 -26.30 -6.05 42.22
CA ALA A 22 -25.30 -6.61 41.32
C ALA A 22 -25.91 -6.75 39.92
N ILE A 23 -25.07 -6.68 38.89
CA ILE A 23 -25.42 -7.08 37.52
C ILE A 23 -24.44 -8.17 37.11
N TYR A 24 -24.98 -9.27 36.56
CA TYR A 24 -24.23 -10.45 36.15
C TYR A 24 -23.36 -10.18 34.91
N VAL A 25 -22.19 -10.80 34.87
CA VAL A 25 -21.49 -11.14 33.63
C VAL A 25 -21.59 -12.66 33.47
N PRO A 26 -22.26 -13.20 32.44
CA PRO A 26 -22.45 -14.64 32.29
C PRO A 26 -21.17 -15.33 31.79
N VAL A 27 -20.83 -16.46 32.40
CA VAL A 27 -19.78 -17.38 31.94
C VAL A 27 -20.42 -18.74 31.67
N GLN A 28 -20.32 -19.24 30.43
CA GLN A 28 -20.56 -20.65 30.12
C GLN A 28 -19.78 -21.10 28.88
N THR A 29 -19.68 -22.43 28.69
CA THR A 29 -18.56 -23.07 27.97
C THR A 29 -18.96 -23.98 26.82
N ARG A 30 -18.15 -23.98 25.76
CA ARG A 30 -17.82 -25.07 24.80
C ARG A 30 -16.70 -24.53 23.88
N LEU A 31 -15.50 -25.11 23.77
CA LEU A 31 -15.04 -26.46 23.39
C LEU A 31 -14.73 -26.63 21.88
N SER A 32 -13.46 -26.95 21.61
CA SER A 32 -12.90 -27.64 20.42
C SER A 32 -13.18 -27.10 19.02
N HIS A 33 -12.15 -26.56 18.36
CA HIS A 33 -11.33 -27.19 17.27
C HIS A 33 -10.40 -26.10 16.67
N SER A 34 -9.19 -26.32 16.14
CA SER A 34 -8.09 -27.30 16.37
C SER A 34 -6.98 -27.00 15.33
N SER A 35 -5.68 -26.98 15.70
CA SER A 35 -4.49 -26.95 14.79
C SER A 35 -4.38 -25.77 13.79
N ASN A 36 -3.23 -25.35 13.24
CA ASN A 36 -1.80 -25.52 13.53
C ASN A 36 -1.13 -24.18 13.10
N ALA A 37 -0.16 -23.59 13.80
CA ALA A 37 1.21 -24.05 14.05
C ALA A 37 2.07 -24.21 12.76
N LEU A 38 2.94 -23.21 12.54
CA LEU A 38 4.29 -23.25 11.93
C LEU A 38 4.55 -24.14 10.69
N HIS A 39 5.15 -23.56 9.65
CA HIS A 39 6.54 -23.90 9.30
C HIS A 39 7.28 -22.84 8.46
N ARG A 40 8.57 -22.66 8.76
CA ARG A 40 9.60 -22.10 7.85
C ARG A 40 10.63 -23.20 7.59
N SER A 41 10.99 -23.41 6.32
CA SER A 41 12.19 -24.12 5.86
C SER A 41 12.20 -24.00 4.32
N ALA A 42 13.19 -23.46 3.61
CA ALA A 42 14.64 -23.41 3.81
C ALA A 42 15.29 -24.81 3.75
N THR A 43 15.79 -25.17 2.58
CA THR A 43 16.42 -26.46 2.25
C THR A 43 17.93 -26.32 2.04
N ARG A 44 18.72 -27.15 2.74
CA ARG A 44 20.11 -27.51 2.37
C ARG A 44 20.36 -28.98 2.71
N TYR A 45 21.33 -29.58 2.02
CA TYR A 45 21.64 -31.01 2.06
C TYR A 45 22.32 -31.48 3.37
N PRO A 46 22.13 -32.75 3.77
CA PRO A 46 22.97 -33.44 4.75
C PRO A 46 24.03 -34.36 4.11
N SER A 47 25.21 -34.47 4.73
CA SER A 47 26.23 -35.50 4.47
C SER A 47 26.25 -36.56 5.59
N ARG A 48 27.07 -37.62 5.48
CA ARG A 48 26.94 -38.86 6.29
C ARG A 48 28.05 -39.09 7.34
N ARG A 49 27.61 -39.47 8.55
CA ARG A 49 28.11 -40.53 9.47
C ARG A 49 29.63 -40.74 9.76
N PRO A 50 29.94 -41.05 11.03
CA PRO A 50 30.88 -42.11 11.44
C PRO A 50 30.16 -43.41 11.93
N LEU A 51 30.91 -44.36 12.52
CA LEU A 51 30.55 -45.76 12.79
C LEU A 51 30.38 -46.14 14.30
N PRO A 52 29.91 -47.36 14.67
CA PRO A 52 29.36 -47.71 16.01
C PRO A 52 30.38 -48.44 16.95
N SER A 53 30.10 -49.15 18.07
CA SER A 53 28.91 -49.89 18.61
C SER A 53 29.08 -50.28 20.13
N VAL A 54 28.25 -51.22 20.67
CA VAL A 54 28.39 -52.04 21.94
C VAL A 54 27.81 -51.46 23.26
N LEU A 55 27.23 -52.20 24.26
CA LEU A 55 26.25 -53.34 24.27
C LEU A 55 25.66 -53.66 25.71
N ILE A 56 24.40 -53.28 26.02
CA ILE A 56 23.39 -53.88 26.98
C ILE A 56 23.70 -54.05 28.53
N PRO A 57 22.73 -54.40 29.45
CA PRO A 57 22.70 -53.99 30.88
C PRO A 57 22.82 -55.19 31.88
N PRO A 58 21.97 -55.52 32.92
CA PRO A 58 20.49 -55.42 33.09
C PRO A 58 19.95 -55.10 34.54
N ALA A 59 18.66 -55.41 34.80
CA ALA A 59 17.96 -55.67 36.11
C ALA A 59 17.57 -54.49 37.07
N ALA A 60 16.38 -54.47 37.71
CA ALA A 60 15.13 -55.24 37.51
C ALA A 60 13.86 -54.61 38.16
N SER A 61 12.71 -54.68 37.46
CA SER A 61 11.27 -54.73 37.89
C SER A 61 10.72 -53.78 38.99
N ALA A 62 9.45 -53.34 39.01
CA ALA A 62 8.16 -53.87 38.49
C ALA A 62 7.12 -52.70 38.45
N ARG A 63 5.78 -52.77 38.25
CA ARG A 63 4.69 -53.62 37.68
C ARG A 63 3.39 -52.76 37.84
N ARG A 64 2.27 -52.85 37.10
CA ARG A 64 1.79 -53.62 35.93
C ARG A 64 0.92 -52.69 35.05
N HIS A 65 0.77 -52.96 33.75
CA HIS A 65 -0.51 -53.26 33.03
C HIS A 65 -0.20 -53.48 31.54
N ALA A 66 -1.00 -54.28 30.82
CA ALA A 66 -0.57 -54.85 29.53
C ALA A 66 -1.72 -55.17 28.56
N SER A 67 -1.39 -55.19 27.26
CA SER A 67 -2.19 -55.80 26.19
C SER A 67 -1.27 -56.41 25.11
N THR A 68 -1.10 -57.72 25.14
CA THR A 68 -0.63 -58.56 24.02
C THR A 68 -1.84 -58.90 23.13
N SER A 69 -1.78 -59.35 21.86
CA SER A 69 -0.72 -59.90 20.97
C SER A 69 -1.09 -59.52 19.49
N ILE A 70 -0.55 -60.02 18.36
CA ILE A 70 0.33 -61.15 18.03
C ILE A 70 1.14 -60.87 16.74
N PHE A 71 1.71 -61.90 16.10
CA PHE A 71 2.45 -61.85 14.83
C PHE A 71 1.58 -61.47 13.61
N SER A 72 2.12 -60.65 12.70
CA SER A 72 2.51 -61.10 11.36
C SER A 72 3.17 -60.00 10.50
N GLN A 73 4.12 -60.42 9.67
CA GLN A 73 4.68 -59.75 8.49
C GLN A 73 4.74 -60.83 7.38
N PRO A 74 4.81 -60.53 6.06
CA PRO A 74 5.59 -59.41 5.46
C PRO A 74 4.92 -58.69 4.25
N TRP A 75 5.78 -58.17 3.37
CA TRP A 75 5.69 -57.84 1.92
C TRP A 75 4.94 -56.59 1.38
N ALA A 76 5.70 -55.82 0.57
CA ALA A 76 5.35 -54.93 -0.55
C ALA A 76 4.24 -53.86 -0.37
N PHE A 77 4.50 -52.55 -0.50
CA PHE A 77 5.14 -51.88 -1.65
C PHE A 77 5.75 -50.51 -1.26
N TRP A 78 6.84 -50.10 -1.92
CA TRP A 78 7.23 -48.68 -2.01
C TRP A 78 6.60 -48.09 -3.27
N ASN A 79 5.70 -47.11 -3.14
CA ASN A 79 5.35 -46.21 -4.24
C ASN A 79 5.88 -44.81 -3.92
N ARG A 80 7.12 -44.56 -4.35
CA ARG A 80 7.65 -43.20 -4.47
C ARG A 80 6.89 -42.55 -5.61
N ALA A 81 6.12 -41.49 -5.33
CA ALA A 81 5.50 -40.71 -6.39
C ALA A 81 6.61 -40.10 -7.26
N GLU A 82 6.71 -40.54 -8.51
CA GLU A 82 7.61 -39.98 -9.50
C GLU A 82 7.09 -38.59 -9.87
N VAL A 83 7.98 -37.59 -9.83
CA VAL A 83 7.69 -36.28 -10.43
C VAL A 83 7.65 -36.51 -11.94
N SER A 84 6.57 -36.13 -12.61
CA SER A 84 6.47 -36.37 -14.05
C SER A 84 7.52 -35.57 -14.81
N ASP A 85 8.08 -36.12 -15.89
CA ASP A 85 9.05 -35.38 -16.72
C ASP A 85 8.46 -34.06 -17.25
N ALA A 86 7.14 -33.99 -17.45
CA ALA A 86 6.42 -32.76 -17.82
C ALA A 86 6.46 -31.68 -16.73
N ASP A 87 6.46 -32.04 -15.44
CA ASP A 87 6.63 -31.08 -14.34
C ASP A 87 8.04 -30.49 -14.31
N ALA A 88 9.06 -31.33 -14.49
CA ALA A 88 10.45 -30.90 -14.56
C ALA A 88 10.71 -30.02 -15.81
N ARG A 89 10.19 -30.43 -16.97
CA ARG A 89 10.30 -29.70 -18.23
C ARG A 89 9.61 -28.34 -18.19
N LEU A 90 8.41 -28.25 -17.62
CA LEU A 90 7.72 -26.98 -17.43
C LEU A 90 8.49 -26.04 -16.49
N HIS A 91 9.15 -26.57 -15.45
CA HIS A 91 9.94 -25.75 -14.53
C HIS A 91 11.24 -25.22 -15.17
N ASP A 92 11.90 -25.99 -16.04
CA ASP A 92 13.06 -25.52 -16.80
C ASP A 92 12.66 -24.52 -17.90
N LEU A 93 11.54 -24.74 -18.59
CA LEU A 93 10.96 -23.76 -19.52
C LEU A 93 10.56 -22.46 -18.82
N ALA A 94 9.95 -22.51 -17.63
CA ALA A 94 9.62 -21.33 -16.84
C ALA A 94 10.88 -20.52 -16.45
N ARG A 95 11.96 -21.22 -16.08
CA ARG A 95 13.25 -20.61 -15.75
C ARG A 95 13.85 -19.91 -16.98
N LYS A 96 13.93 -20.61 -18.12
CA LYS A 96 14.42 -20.06 -19.40
C LYS A 96 13.56 -18.88 -19.88
N ALA A 97 12.25 -18.94 -19.70
CA ALA A 97 11.33 -17.84 -20.00
C ALA A 97 11.53 -16.60 -19.09
N GLY A 98 12.03 -16.78 -17.87
CA GLY A 98 12.46 -15.67 -17.01
C GLY A 98 13.84 -15.10 -17.38
N GLU A 99 14.75 -15.97 -17.84
CA GLU A 99 16.11 -15.58 -18.29
C GLU A 99 16.10 -14.90 -19.67
N ALA A 100 15.16 -15.25 -20.55
CA ALA A 100 15.03 -14.73 -21.92
C ALA A 100 13.60 -14.19 -22.20
N PRO A 101 13.23 -13.00 -21.69
CA PRO A 101 11.89 -12.41 -21.90
C PRO A 101 11.62 -11.96 -23.35
N HIS A 102 12.62 -11.96 -24.23
CA HIS A 102 12.51 -11.53 -25.62
C HIS A 102 12.63 -12.67 -26.65
N ASP A 103 12.80 -13.91 -26.20
CA ASP A 103 12.90 -15.09 -27.07
C ASP A 103 11.49 -15.62 -27.42
N VAL A 104 11.15 -15.65 -28.72
CA VAL A 104 9.80 -16.03 -29.18
C VAL A 104 9.52 -17.52 -28.97
N ASP A 105 10.52 -18.37 -29.19
CA ASP A 105 10.36 -19.81 -29.20
C ASP A 105 10.31 -20.37 -27.79
N VAL A 106 11.13 -19.84 -26.87
CA VAL A 106 11.09 -20.20 -25.44
C VAL A 106 9.74 -19.82 -24.80
N GLN A 107 9.23 -18.61 -25.06
CA GLN A 107 7.93 -18.17 -24.50
C GLN A 107 6.76 -18.97 -25.09
N THR A 108 6.80 -19.25 -26.40
CA THR A 108 5.77 -20.05 -27.07
C THR A 108 5.79 -21.51 -26.61
N ALA A 109 6.97 -22.10 -26.44
CA ALA A 109 7.13 -23.44 -25.87
C ALA A 109 6.62 -23.52 -24.42
N TYR A 110 6.94 -22.52 -23.57
CA TYR A 110 6.43 -22.46 -22.21
C TYR A 110 4.90 -22.37 -22.14
N LEU A 111 4.28 -21.51 -22.96
CA LEU A 111 2.82 -21.38 -23.01
C LEU A 111 2.12 -22.65 -23.53
N ASN A 112 2.70 -23.32 -24.54
CA ASN A 112 2.17 -24.59 -25.05
C ASN A 112 2.28 -25.72 -24.00
N GLU A 113 3.41 -25.86 -23.30
CA GLU A 113 3.58 -26.86 -22.24
C GLU A 113 2.68 -26.56 -21.02
N LEU A 114 2.41 -25.28 -20.74
CA LEU A 114 1.46 -24.85 -19.70
C LEU A 114 0.00 -25.16 -20.09
N ALA A 115 -0.35 -25.00 -21.36
CA ALA A 115 -1.67 -25.37 -21.90
C ALA A 115 -1.90 -26.88 -21.86
N ALA A 116 -0.88 -27.69 -22.15
CA ALA A 116 -0.96 -29.16 -22.14
C ALA A 116 -1.24 -29.78 -20.76
N LYS A 117 -1.12 -29.02 -19.65
CA LYS A 117 -1.42 -29.53 -18.30
C LYS A 117 -2.92 -29.66 -18.02
N PRO A 118 -3.33 -30.63 -17.16
CA PRO A 118 -4.70 -30.74 -16.66
C PRO A 118 -5.21 -29.44 -16.04
N ASP A 119 -6.49 -29.15 -16.24
CA ASP A 119 -7.05 -27.87 -15.81
C ASP A 119 -7.08 -27.73 -14.28
N SER A 120 -6.50 -26.62 -13.80
CA SER A 120 -6.32 -26.31 -12.39
C SER A 120 -6.24 -24.79 -12.19
N ALA A 121 -6.65 -24.31 -11.01
CA ALA A 121 -6.68 -22.88 -10.72
C ALA A 121 -5.30 -22.21 -10.82
N ASP A 122 -4.24 -22.95 -10.47
CA ASP A 122 -2.84 -22.52 -10.61
C ASP A 122 -2.42 -22.37 -12.08
N ARG A 123 -2.72 -23.37 -12.93
CA ARG A 123 -2.50 -23.32 -14.39
C ARG A 123 -3.16 -22.09 -15.01
N ARG A 124 -4.46 -21.88 -14.74
CA ARG A 124 -5.24 -20.76 -15.29
C ARG A 124 -4.66 -19.41 -14.87
N SER A 125 -4.30 -19.26 -13.60
CA SER A 125 -3.80 -17.99 -13.07
C SER A 125 -2.41 -17.64 -13.62
N LYS A 126 -1.52 -18.62 -13.78
CA LYS A 126 -0.23 -18.44 -14.44
C LYS A 126 -0.38 -18.09 -15.92
N LEU A 127 -1.29 -18.77 -16.63
CA LEU A 127 -1.52 -18.55 -18.07
C LEU A 127 -2.05 -17.13 -18.35
N VAL A 128 -3.03 -16.65 -17.58
CA VAL A 128 -3.59 -15.29 -17.71
C VAL A 128 -2.51 -14.22 -17.46
N LEU A 129 -1.81 -14.29 -16.33
CA LEU A 129 -0.77 -13.31 -15.96
C LEU A 129 0.40 -13.30 -16.97
N HIS A 130 0.86 -14.46 -17.42
CA HIS A 130 1.99 -14.54 -18.36
C HIS A 130 1.62 -14.06 -19.77
N TYR A 131 0.40 -14.38 -20.24
CA TYR A 131 -0.08 -13.93 -21.54
C TYR A 131 -0.29 -12.41 -21.59
N GLU A 132 -0.90 -11.82 -20.55
CA GLU A 132 -1.11 -10.37 -20.48
C GLU A 132 0.19 -9.57 -20.35
N SER A 133 1.15 -10.10 -19.57
CA SER A 133 2.50 -9.52 -19.44
C SER A 133 3.26 -9.52 -20.77
N LEU A 134 3.34 -10.65 -21.46
CA LEU A 134 4.09 -10.76 -22.72
C LEU A 134 3.45 -9.97 -23.88
N THR A 135 2.12 -10.00 -24.01
CA THR A 135 1.42 -9.37 -25.14
C THR A 135 1.38 -7.84 -25.07
N GLY A 136 1.57 -7.26 -23.89
CA GLY A 136 1.47 -5.80 -23.69
C GLY A 136 0.07 -5.26 -23.99
N LEU A 137 -1.00 -6.03 -23.73
CA LEU A 137 -2.40 -5.73 -24.08
C LEU A 137 -2.97 -4.43 -23.47
N PHE A 138 -2.24 -3.77 -22.58
CA PHE A 138 -2.61 -2.53 -21.90
C PHE A 138 -1.61 -1.38 -22.14
N ASP A 139 -0.54 -1.63 -22.91
CA ASP A 139 0.51 -0.67 -23.23
C ASP A 139 0.26 0.04 -24.58
N GLN A 140 0.81 1.25 -24.76
CA GLN A 140 0.65 2.10 -25.94
C GLN A 140 1.78 1.96 -26.99
N ALA A 141 2.85 1.21 -26.71
CA ALA A 141 3.95 1.04 -27.66
C ALA A 141 3.60 0.20 -28.91
N LYS A 142 4.38 0.37 -29.99
CA LYS A 142 4.28 -0.43 -31.22
C LYS A 142 4.55 -1.91 -30.92
N SER A 143 3.80 -2.82 -31.55
CA SER A 143 3.93 -4.26 -31.28
C SER A 143 5.27 -4.83 -31.74
N THR A 144 5.99 -5.49 -30.82
CA THR A 144 7.24 -6.21 -31.10
C THR A 144 6.96 -7.49 -31.90
N PRO A 145 7.97 -8.08 -32.59
CA PRO A 145 7.77 -9.34 -33.32
C PRO A 145 7.22 -10.48 -32.44
N LEU A 146 7.74 -10.61 -31.21
CA LEU A 146 7.26 -11.57 -30.21
C LEU A 146 5.77 -11.38 -29.89
N GLN A 147 5.35 -10.13 -29.65
CA GLN A 147 3.96 -9.79 -29.38
C GLN A 147 3.05 -10.16 -30.56
N ARG A 148 3.49 -10.01 -31.80
CA ARG A 148 2.70 -10.40 -32.99
C ARG A 148 2.49 -11.91 -33.03
N THR A 149 3.54 -12.73 -32.84
CA THR A 149 3.43 -14.20 -32.83
C THR A 149 2.49 -14.72 -31.74
N LEU A 150 2.53 -14.13 -30.54
CA LEU A 150 1.63 -14.50 -29.44
C LEU A 150 0.19 -13.98 -29.63
N LEU A 151 0.00 -12.86 -30.34
CA LEU A 151 -1.32 -12.34 -30.68
C LEU A 151 -1.95 -13.06 -31.88
N THR A 152 -1.19 -13.57 -32.85
CA THR A 152 -1.74 -14.35 -33.98
C THR A 152 -2.11 -15.77 -33.60
N ASN A 153 -1.39 -16.40 -32.64
CA ASN A 153 -1.68 -17.77 -32.19
C ASN A 153 -3.12 -17.93 -31.66
N THR A 154 -3.93 -18.72 -32.37
CA THR A 154 -5.36 -18.93 -32.08
C THR A 154 -5.62 -19.94 -30.97
N VAL A 155 -4.69 -20.86 -30.72
CA VAL A 155 -4.80 -21.92 -29.70
C VAL A 155 -4.59 -21.32 -28.31
N ILE A 156 -3.48 -20.60 -28.11
CA ILE A 156 -3.18 -19.91 -26.84
C ILE A 156 -4.28 -18.90 -26.51
N TRP A 157 -4.84 -18.20 -27.51
CA TRP A 157 -5.97 -17.30 -27.33
C TRP A 157 -7.28 -18.01 -26.90
N ALA A 158 -7.50 -19.26 -27.34
CA ALA A 158 -8.65 -20.05 -26.92
C ALA A 158 -8.54 -20.48 -25.44
N ASP A 159 -7.38 -20.96 -25.01
CA ASP A 159 -7.11 -21.30 -23.62
C ASP A 159 -7.12 -20.06 -22.71
N TYR A 160 -6.55 -18.93 -23.14
CA TYR A 160 -6.59 -17.67 -22.38
C TYR A 160 -8.03 -17.23 -22.07
N LYS A 161 -8.92 -17.20 -23.06
CA LYS A 161 -10.35 -16.88 -22.83
C LYS A 161 -11.00 -17.85 -21.86
N THR A 162 -10.70 -19.14 -21.98
CA THR A 162 -11.26 -20.21 -21.13
C THR A 162 -10.78 -20.08 -19.69
N ALA A 163 -9.49 -19.77 -19.49
CA ALA A 163 -8.89 -19.50 -18.19
C ALA A 163 -9.50 -18.25 -17.52
N LEU A 164 -9.62 -17.15 -18.27
CA LEU A 164 -10.20 -15.88 -17.81
C LEU A 164 -11.70 -16.04 -17.45
N GLN A 165 -12.47 -16.75 -18.28
CA GLN A 165 -13.88 -17.04 -17.99
C GLN A 165 -14.07 -17.86 -16.71
N ALA A 166 -13.16 -18.79 -16.46
CA ALA A 166 -13.14 -19.63 -15.26
C ALA A 166 -12.49 -18.96 -14.03
N GLN A 167 -12.05 -17.69 -14.13
CA GLN A 167 -11.65 -16.84 -13.00
C GLN A 167 -12.71 -15.80 -12.64
N LEU A 168 -13.26 -15.09 -13.63
CA LEU A 168 -14.20 -13.98 -13.41
C LEU A 168 -15.67 -14.41 -13.26
N GLY A 169 -16.01 -15.64 -13.66
CA GLY A 169 -17.39 -16.12 -13.66
C GLY A 169 -18.23 -15.56 -14.82
N PRO A 170 -19.41 -16.15 -15.09
CA PRO A 170 -20.07 -16.04 -16.39
C PRO A 170 -20.54 -14.62 -16.76
N THR A 171 -20.85 -13.76 -15.78
CA THR A 171 -21.37 -12.39 -16.02
C THR A 171 -20.31 -11.29 -16.07
N GLN A 172 -19.11 -11.50 -15.51
CA GLN A 172 -18.00 -10.54 -15.63
C GLN A 172 -17.05 -10.92 -16.76
N ALA A 173 -16.99 -12.21 -17.10
CA ALA A 173 -16.15 -12.72 -18.18
C ALA A 173 -16.56 -12.20 -19.57
N THR A 174 -17.84 -11.98 -19.85
CA THR A 174 -18.31 -11.50 -21.16
C THR A 174 -17.68 -10.15 -21.53
N ASP A 175 -17.73 -9.22 -20.60
CA ASP A 175 -17.32 -7.83 -20.81
C ASP A 175 -15.79 -7.72 -20.83
N ALA A 176 -15.11 -8.52 -19.99
CA ALA A 176 -13.66 -8.68 -20.01
C ALA A 176 -13.17 -9.28 -21.34
N ILE A 177 -13.76 -10.39 -21.80
CA ILE A 177 -13.38 -11.06 -23.05
C ILE A 177 -13.67 -10.18 -24.28
N ALA A 178 -14.78 -9.44 -24.27
CA ALA A 178 -15.07 -8.43 -25.30
C ALA A 178 -14.01 -7.31 -25.33
N THR A 179 -13.64 -6.79 -24.16
CA THR A 179 -12.64 -5.71 -24.01
C THR A 179 -11.26 -6.15 -24.48
N VAL A 180 -10.79 -7.33 -24.05
CA VAL A 180 -9.48 -7.86 -24.46
C VAL A 180 -9.50 -8.30 -25.93
N GLY A 181 -10.63 -8.82 -26.42
CA GLY A 181 -10.83 -9.15 -27.84
C GLY A 181 -10.70 -7.93 -28.75
N ALA A 182 -11.37 -6.82 -28.42
CA ALA A 182 -11.27 -5.57 -29.16
C ALA A 182 -9.83 -5.04 -29.19
N LYS A 183 -9.11 -5.10 -28.05
CA LYS A 183 -7.70 -4.72 -27.95
C LYS A 183 -6.77 -5.61 -28.78
N ARG A 184 -7.01 -6.94 -28.81
CA ARG A 184 -6.25 -7.88 -29.65
C ARG A 184 -6.42 -7.57 -31.14
N VAL A 185 -7.64 -7.25 -31.58
CA VAL A 185 -7.90 -6.82 -32.98
C VAL A 185 -7.21 -5.49 -33.27
N GLY A 186 -7.33 -4.49 -32.38
CA GLY A 186 -6.66 -3.20 -32.53
C GLY A 186 -5.13 -3.31 -32.62
N ARG A 187 -4.50 -4.17 -31.80
CA ARG A 187 -3.04 -4.45 -31.85
C ARG A 187 -2.60 -5.18 -33.13
N LEU A 188 -3.51 -5.83 -33.87
CA LEU A 188 -3.22 -6.53 -35.13
C LEU A 188 -3.41 -5.62 -36.36
N ALA A 189 -4.33 -4.65 -36.32
CA ALA A 189 -4.69 -3.80 -37.47
C ALA A 189 -3.73 -2.62 -37.75
N VAL A 190 -2.70 -2.42 -36.94
CA VAL A 190 -1.86 -1.19 -36.93
C VAL A 190 -0.67 -1.24 -37.92
N THR A 191 -0.67 -2.14 -38.91
CA THR A 191 0.51 -2.42 -39.74
C THR A 191 0.32 -2.59 -41.26
N ASP A 192 -0.88 -2.43 -41.82
CA ASP A 192 -1.09 -2.73 -43.25
C ASP A 192 -0.60 -1.62 -44.22
N ASP A 193 -0.42 -0.39 -43.74
CA ASP A 193 0.13 0.75 -44.50
C ASP A 193 1.69 0.73 -44.57
N ALA A 194 2.29 -0.32 -45.16
CA ALA A 194 3.66 -0.28 -45.70
C ALA A 194 4.05 -1.53 -46.52
N SER A 195 3.75 -1.56 -47.84
CA SER A 195 4.36 -2.56 -48.75
C SER A 195 4.65 -2.04 -50.16
N ALA A 196 5.42 -0.94 -50.26
CA ALA A 196 5.93 -0.41 -51.54
C ALA A 196 7.46 -0.20 -51.49
N SER A 197 8.19 -1.05 -52.22
CA SER A 197 9.67 -1.07 -52.35
C SER A 197 10.27 0.27 -52.83
N LYS A 198 11.45 0.70 -52.36
CA LYS A 198 12.78 0.18 -52.77
C LYS A 198 13.93 0.64 -51.82
N PRO A 199 15.17 0.10 -51.95
CA PRO A 199 16.19 0.19 -50.90
C PRO A 199 17.38 1.12 -51.20
N ALA A 200 18.14 1.36 -50.14
CA ALA A 200 19.58 1.68 -50.07
C ALA A 200 20.08 3.00 -50.69
N GLU A 201 20.69 3.83 -49.84
CA GLU A 201 21.98 4.46 -50.17
C GLU A 201 22.82 4.62 -48.89
N GLU A 202 24.13 4.68 -49.06
CA GLU A 202 25.16 4.67 -48.00
C GLU A 202 26.16 5.81 -48.26
N SER A 203 26.87 6.25 -47.20
CA SER A 203 28.04 7.15 -47.26
C SER A 203 27.82 8.67 -47.39
N THR A 204 28.74 9.39 -46.74
CA THR A 204 29.22 10.77 -46.99
C THR A 204 28.30 11.99 -46.75
N ALA A 205 28.77 12.87 -45.87
CA ALA A 205 28.39 14.28 -45.71
C ALA A 205 29.47 15.19 -46.38
N PRO A 206 29.54 16.53 -46.18
CA PRO A 206 28.59 17.51 -45.62
C PRO A 206 28.32 18.72 -46.58
N GLY A 207 27.40 19.65 -46.25
CA GLY A 207 27.12 20.80 -47.15
C GLY A 207 26.29 21.98 -46.60
N MET A 208 26.99 22.99 -46.07
CA MET A 208 26.68 24.44 -45.96
C MET A 208 25.34 25.07 -46.43
N THR A 209 24.70 25.78 -45.48
CA THR A 209 24.27 27.22 -45.50
C THR A 209 23.00 27.78 -46.19
N TYR A 210 22.40 28.75 -45.47
CA TYR A 210 21.73 30.01 -45.87
C TYR A 210 20.24 30.08 -46.32
N ALA A 211 19.65 31.22 -45.92
CA ALA A 211 18.52 31.97 -46.51
C ALA A 211 17.05 31.60 -46.17
N ASP A 212 16.51 32.34 -45.19
CA ASP A 212 15.15 32.94 -45.16
C ASP A 212 14.98 34.01 -46.30
N PRO A 213 13.81 34.67 -46.54
CA PRO A 213 12.41 34.35 -46.18
C PRO A 213 11.34 34.66 -47.28
N SER A 214 10.06 34.34 -46.99
CA SER A 214 8.82 35.13 -47.29
C SER A 214 8.16 35.21 -48.70
N LEU A 215 6.88 35.67 -48.69
CA LEU A 215 5.99 36.14 -49.81
C LEU A 215 5.36 35.05 -50.73
N LEU A 216 4.13 35.16 -51.29
CA LEU A 216 3.02 36.14 -51.18
C LEU A 216 1.63 35.54 -51.56
N VAL A 217 0.58 36.00 -50.86
CA VAL A 217 -0.86 36.23 -51.23
C VAL A 217 -1.48 35.63 -52.51
N ASN A 218 -2.68 35.03 -52.38
CA ASN A 218 -3.87 35.43 -53.18
C ASN A 218 -5.25 35.08 -52.55
N MET A 219 -6.32 35.73 -53.02
CA MET A 219 -7.76 35.58 -52.64
C MET A 219 -8.58 34.97 -53.83
N PRO A 220 -9.95 34.89 -53.86
CA PRO A 220 -11.02 35.03 -52.86
C PRO A 220 -12.03 33.82 -52.84
N ALA A 221 -13.18 33.95 -52.12
CA ALA A 221 -14.34 33.04 -52.16
C ALA A 221 -15.38 33.41 -53.25
N PRO A 222 -16.44 32.60 -53.53
CA PRO A 222 -17.75 32.90 -52.91
C PRO A 222 -18.79 31.74 -52.70
N SER A 223 -19.56 31.87 -51.60
CA SER A 223 -21.03 31.63 -51.41
C SER A 223 -21.84 30.38 -51.88
N VAL A 224 -22.53 29.71 -50.91
CA VAL A 224 -24.03 29.48 -50.82
C VAL A 224 -24.71 28.47 -51.81
N PRO A 225 -25.86 27.78 -51.55
CA PRO A 225 -26.69 27.53 -50.33
C PRO A 225 -26.95 26.01 -49.99
N LEU A 226 -27.92 25.75 -49.09
CA LEU A 226 -28.52 24.46 -48.70
C LEU A 226 -30.01 24.34 -49.12
N ALA A 227 -30.45 23.22 -49.73
CA ALA A 227 -31.85 22.75 -49.89
C ALA A 227 -31.81 21.28 -50.43
N SER A 228 -32.56 20.25 -50.01
CA SER A 228 -34.02 20.05 -49.81
C SER A 228 -34.82 20.07 -51.14
N SER A 229 -35.77 19.19 -51.48
CA SER A 229 -36.66 18.31 -50.69
C SER A 229 -37.55 17.38 -51.59
N VAL A 230 -38.50 16.58 -51.02
CA VAL A 230 -39.88 16.29 -51.56
C VAL A 230 -40.01 15.36 -52.82
N VAL A 231 -40.99 14.42 -53.00
CA VAL A 231 -42.11 13.86 -52.18
C VAL A 231 -42.69 12.53 -52.76
N GLY A 232 -43.50 11.80 -51.95
CA GLY A 232 -44.57 10.87 -52.40
C GLY A 232 -44.30 9.37 -52.15
N GLY A 233 -45.21 8.51 -51.69
CA GLY A 233 -46.68 8.59 -51.43
C GLY A 233 -47.49 7.86 -52.52
N SER A 234 -48.47 6.98 -52.26
CA SER A 234 -49.11 6.47 -51.02
C SER A 234 -49.90 5.15 -51.32
N ALA A 235 -50.61 4.59 -50.33
CA ALA A 235 -51.59 3.46 -50.41
C ALA A 235 -51.03 2.04 -50.74
N ALA A 236 -51.64 0.91 -50.31
CA ALA A 236 -52.67 0.63 -49.28
C ALA A 236 -52.65 -0.87 -48.85
N SER A 237 -53.59 -1.25 -47.98
CA SER A 237 -53.97 -2.60 -47.48
C SER A 237 -53.73 -3.81 -48.42
N THR A 238 -53.54 -5.05 -47.94
CA THR A 238 -54.55 -5.82 -47.16
C THR A 238 -53.95 -7.08 -46.49
N VAL A 239 -54.60 -7.58 -45.43
CA VAL A 239 -54.31 -8.85 -44.71
C VAL A 239 -55.43 -9.86 -44.99
N PRO A 240 -55.12 -11.12 -45.38
CA PRO A 240 -55.36 -12.21 -44.42
C PRO A 240 -54.35 -13.38 -44.48
N SER A 241 -54.32 -14.16 -43.41
CA SER A 241 -53.68 -15.49 -43.34
C SER A 241 -54.35 -16.50 -44.28
N PRO A 242 -53.64 -17.58 -44.62
CA PRO A 242 -54.21 -18.90 -44.29
C PRO A 242 -53.24 -19.79 -43.48
N GLN A 243 -53.81 -20.78 -42.80
CA GLN A 243 -53.06 -21.81 -42.07
C GLN A 243 -52.89 -23.10 -42.91
N ALA A 244 -52.02 -23.97 -42.40
CA ALA A 244 -52.03 -25.43 -42.56
C ALA A 244 -51.69 -26.04 -43.94
N ALA A 245 -50.54 -26.71 -43.98
CA ALA A 245 -50.42 -28.03 -44.58
C ALA A 245 -50.17 -29.04 -43.44
N ASN A 246 -50.98 -30.09 -43.36
CA ASN A 246 -51.03 -31.04 -42.24
C ASN A 246 -50.88 -32.47 -42.79
N VAL A 247 -49.99 -33.29 -42.23
CA VAL A 247 -50.13 -34.77 -42.12
C VAL A 247 -49.29 -35.19 -40.89
N GLN A 248 -49.84 -35.29 -39.68
CA GLN A 248 -50.71 -36.33 -39.11
C GLN A 248 -50.07 -37.71 -38.88
N ALA A 249 -49.89 -38.02 -37.59
CA ALA A 249 -50.23 -39.30 -36.96
C ALA A 249 -50.99 -38.98 -35.65
N THR A 250 -51.86 -39.87 -35.18
CA THR A 250 -53.02 -39.47 -34.33
C THR A 250 -53.20 -40.28 -33.04
N THR A 251 -53.73 -39.60 -32.00
CA THR A 251 -54.51 -40.15 -30.85
C THR A 251 -53.82 -41.16 -29.90
N SER A 252 -54.13 -41.24 -28.60
CA SER A 252 -55.02 -40.47 -27.70
C SER A 252 -54.57 -40.62 -26.22
N SER A 253 -55.36 -40.14 -25.25
CA SER A 253 -54.96 -39.82 -23.87
C SER A 253 -55.40 -40.81 -22.77
N SER A 254 -54.66 -40.83 -21.65
CA SER A 254 -55.09 -41.19 -20.25
C SER A 254 -55.61 -42.61 -19.96
N HIS A 255 -55.39 -43.28 -18.82
CA HIS A 255 -54.83 -42.96 -17.49
C HIS A 255 -54.03 -44.16 -16.92
N PRO A 256 -53.26 -44.00 -15.82
CA PRO A 256 -52.83 -45.14 -14.99
C PRO A 256 -53.22 -45.03 -13.48
N ARG A 257 -54.00 -46.00 -13.01
CA ARG A 257 -54.09 -46.53 -11.62
C ARG A 257 -54.55 -48.00 -11.76
N ALA A 258 -53.99 -49.00 -11.07
CA ALA A 258 -52.74 -49.07 -10.33
C ALA A 258 -52.34 -50.56 -10.11
N GLU A 259 -51.08 -50.94 -10.35
CA GLU A 259 -50.47 -52.19 -9.85
C GLU A 259 -48.95 -52.16 -10.15
N LEU A 260 -47.99 -52.35 -9.24
CA LEU A 260 -47.86 -51.93 -7.83
C LEU A 260 -48.85 -52.44 -6.76
N ALA A 261 -49.41 -53.65 -6.92
CA ALA A 261 -50.23 -54.27 -5.86
C ALA A 261 -50.08 -55.80 -5.66
N LYS A 262 -49.26 -56.53 -6.45
CA LYS A 262 -49.12 -58.00 -6.28
C LYS A 262 -47.72 -58.56 -5.98
N THR A 263 -46.64 -57.79 -6.17
CA THR A 263 -45.28 -58.21 -5.73
C THR A 263 -44.64 -57.30 -4.68
N VAL A 264 -45.41 -56.34 -4.16
CA VAL A 264 -45.20 -55.78 -2.80
C VAL A 264 -45.99 -56.60 -1.76
N ALA A 265 -46.99 -57.37 -2.20
CA ALA A 265 -47.93 -58.12 -1.36
C ALA A 265 -47.36 -59.40 -0.71
N SER A 266 -46.10 -59.77 -0.97
CA SER A 266 -45.50 -61.02 -0.47
C SER A 266 -44.46 -60.86 0.64
N HIS A 267 -43.87 -59.68 0.84
CA HIS A 267 -42.64 -59.54 1.67
C HIS A 267 -42.60 -58.33 2.62
N LEU A 268 -43.72 -57.61 2.84
CA LEU A 268 -43.78 -56.48 3.78
C LEU A 268 -45.00 -56.49 4.73
N GLN A 269 -45.55 -57.68 5.00
CA GLN A 269 -46.49 -57.93 6.11
C GLN A 269 -46.07 -59.15 6.97
N SER A 270 -44.82 -59.15 7.44
CA SER A 270 -44.32 -60.05 8.47
C SER A 270 -43.47 -59.25 9.48
N GLY A 271 -44.12 -58.40 10.27
CA GLY A 271 -43.43 -57.46 11.17
C GLY A 271 -42.61 -58.17 12.26
N LYS A 272 -41.28 -58.07 12.17
CA LYS A 272 -40.29 -58.32 13.24
C LYS A 272 -38.98 -57.55 12.93
N PRO A 273 -38.12 -57.29 13.92
CA PRO A 273 -37.03 -56.32 13.79
C PRO A 273 -35.65 -56.93 13.50
N MET A 274 -34.73 -56.02 13.14
CA MET A 274 -33.26 -56.12 13.25
C MET A 274 -32.51 -56.97 12.22
N THR A 275 -31.33 -56.43 11.86
CA THR A 275 -30.12 -57.09 11.32
C THR A 275 -30.14 -57.78 9.94
N GLU A 276 -28.96 -57.67 9.32
CA GLU A 276 -28.29 -58.64 8.43
C GLU A 276 -28.33 -58.47 6.88
N TYR A 277 -27.15 -58.12 6.33
CA TYR A 277 -26.46 -58.53 5.08
C TYR A 277 -27.31 -58.63 3.78
N ALA A 278 -27.05 -57.90 2.68
CA ALA A 278 -25.85 -57.79 1.83
C ALA A 278 -25.69 -58.89 0.74
N GLY A 279 -25.39 -58.47 -0.50
CA GLY A 279 -24.78 -59.33 -1.54
C GLY A 279 -25.69 -59.91 -2.65
N SER A 280 -26.08 -59.09 -3.64
CA SER A 280 -26.58 -59.52 -4.98
C SER A 280 -26.90 -58.29 -5.85
N ALA A 281 -25.95 -57.54 -6.41
CA ALA A 281 -24.84 -57.92 -7.29
C ALA A 281 -25.28 -58.49 -8.66
N ALA A 282 -25.05 -57.70 -9.72
CA ALA A 282 -24.83 -58.07 -11.12
C ALA A 282 -25.79 -59.06 -11.83
N LEU A 283 -26.78 -58.52 -12.55
CA LEU A 283 -27.14 -58.99 -13.91
C LEU A 283 -27.70 -57.79 -14.70
N LEU A 284 -26.95 -57.16 -15.62
CA LEU A 284 -26.62 -57.56 -17.00
C LEU A 284 -27.82 -57.62 -17.96
N GLY A 285 -27.85 -56.68 -18.90
CA GLY A 285 -28.64 -56.75 -20.13
C GLY A 285 -30.11 -56.33 -20.01
N ALA A 286 -30.81 -56.05 -21.12
CA ALA A 286 -30.34 -55.81 -22.48
C ALA A 286 -31.42 -55.04 -23.29
N LYS A 287 -31.07 -54.64 -24.53
CA LYS A 287 -31.94 -54.54 -25.73
C LYS A 287 -33.46 -54.36 -25.48
N SER A 288 -34.04 -53.18 -25.72
CA SER A 288 -34.40 -52.62 -27.04
C SER A 288 -35.48 -53.40 -27.82
N THR A 289 -36.26 -52.68 -28.63
CA THR A 289 -37.38 -53.15 -29.49
C THR A 289 -38.68 -53.49 -28.74
N GLY A 290 -39.81 -53.32 -29.44
CA GLY A 290 -41.18 -53.41 -28.89
C GLY A 290 -42.07 -54.31 -29.74
N ALA A 291 -43.29 -53.85 -30.06
CA ALA A 291 -44.48 -54.64 -30.45
C ALA A 291 -45.06 -55.40 -29.22
N THR A 292 -46.31 -55.16 -28.77
CA THR A 292 -47.64 -55.45 -29.40
C THR A 292 -47.83 -56.94 -29.73
N GLN A 293 -48.92 -57.61 -29.33
CA GLN A 293 -50.24 -57.09 -28.91
C GLN A 293 -50.98 -58.02 -27.91
N GLU A 294 -52.03 -57.45 -27.30
CA GLU A 294 -53.26 -58.01 -26.67
C GLU A 294 -53.60 -59.51 -26.86
N THR A 295 -54.35 -60.22 -25.99
CA THR A 295 -55.08 -59.93 -24.72
C THR A 295 -55.45 -61.25 -24.01
N ILE A 296 -55.93 -61.19 -22.75
CA ILE A 296 -57.09 -61.96 -22.21
C ILE A 296 -57.52 -61.35 -20.85
N LYS A 297 -58.72 -61.67 -20.33
CA LYS A 297 -59.47 -60.83 -19.38
C LYS A 297 -60.19 -61.65 -18.28
N ILE A 298 -60.30 -61.08 -17.05
CA ILE A 298 -61.18 -61.46 -15.91
C ILE A 298 -61.03 -62.91 -15.34
N ILE A 299 -61.47 -63.33 -14.13
CA ILE A 299 -62.09 -62.72 -12.92
C ILE A 299 -61.41 -63.34 -11.65
N VAL A 300 -61.31 -62.61 -10.53
CA VAL A 300 -61.38 -63.20 -9.16
C VAL A 300 -62.19 -62.27 -8.26
N GLU A 301 -63.09 -62.83 -7.44
CA GLU A 301 -64.00 -62.12 -6.54
C GLU A 301 -63.77 -62.55 -5.08
N THR A 302 -63.67 -61.60 -4.15
CA THR A 302 -63.74 -61.83 -2.69
C THR A 302 -64.43 -60.66 -1.98
N ARG A 303 -65.12 -60.94 -0.86
CA ARG A 303 -66.00 -59.99 -0.16
C ARG A 303 -65.30 -59.17 0.94
N THR A 304 -65.97 -58.08 1.31
CA THR A 304 -65.58 -57.06 2.29
C THR A 304 -65.76 -57.48 3.75
N PRO A 305 -65.10 -56.76 4.68
CA PRO A 305 -65.69 -56.31 5.94
C PRO A 305 -66.12 -54.82 5.85
N GLU A 306 -67.01 -54.38 6.75
CA GLU A 306 -67.55 -53.01 6.74
C GLU A 306 -66.51 -51.93 7.12
N GLN A 307 -66.68 -50.73 6.58
CA GLN A 307 -66.04 -49.50 7.06
C GLN A 307 -67.09 -48.40 7.25
N THR A 308 -67.01 -47.69 8.38
CA THR A 308 -68.01 -46.75 8.85
C THR A 308 -67.82 -45.33 8.32
N TRP A 309 -68.92 -44.59 8.18
CA TRP A 309 -69.02 -43.29 7.51
C TRP A 309 -68.39 -42.10 8.26
N SER A 310 -67.63 -42.32 9.33
CA SER A 310 -67.09 -41.27 10.22
C SER A 310 -65.70 -40.75 9.82
N GLU A 311 -64.83 -41.59 9.25
CA GLU A 311 -63.42 -41.22 8.94
C GLU A 311 -63.29 -40.27 7.73
N SER A 312 -64.12 -40.47 6.70
CA SER A 312 -64.00 -39.79 5.41
C SER A 312 -64.25 -38.27 5.49
N LEU A 313 -65.21 -37.84 6.31
CA LEU A 313 -65.52 -36.42 6.53
C LEU A 313 -64.39 -35.71 7.30
N TYR A 314 -63.81 -36.38 8.30
CA TYR A 314 -62.73 -35.81 9.11
C TYR A 314 -61.43 -35.64 8.30
N ALA A 315 -61.10 -36.61 7.46
CA ALA A 315 -59.97 -36.52 6.53
C ALA A 315 -60.13 -35.37 5.52
N GLY A 316 -61.33 -35.18 4.96
CA GLY A 316 -61.64 -34.06 4.07
C GLY A 316 -61.51 -32.69 4.75
N PHE A 317 -62.03 -32.57 5.97
CA PHE A 317 -61.96 -31.33 6.76
C PHE A 317 -60.52 -30.93 7.10
N LEU A 318 -59.70 -31.89 7.56
CA LEU A 318 -58.27 -31.65 7.84
C LEU A 318 -57.46 -31.30 6.58
N TRP A 319 -57.81 -31.85 5.41
CA TRP A 319 -57.20 -31.48 4.14
C TRP A 319 -57.49 -30.02 3.76
N ILE A 320 -58.75 -29.56 3.92
CA ILE A 320 -59.14 -28.17 3.65
C ILE A 320 -58.40 -27.20 4.60
N ILE A 321 -58.34 -27.51 5.90
CA ILE A 321 -57.60 -26.69 6.89
C ILE A 321 -56.11 -26.59 6.50
N LYS A 322 -55.50 -27.70 6.07
CA LYS A 322 -54.09 -27.72 5.64
C LYS A 322 -53.85 -26.82 4.41
N GLN A 323 -54.75 -26.83 3.41
CA GLN A 323 -54.63 -25.95 2.25
C GLN A 323 -54.82 -24.47 2.63
N LEU A 324 -55.81 -24.17 3.49
CA LEU A 324 -56.04 -22.82 3.99
C LEU A 324 -54.80 -22.25 4.72
N PHE A 325 -54.16 -23.06 5.56
CA PHE A 325 -52.94 -22.68 6.27
C PHE A 325 -51.76 -22.41 5.33
N ILE A 326 -51.61 -23.20 4.25
CA ILE A 326 -50.57 -22.97 3.22
C ILE A 326 -50.81 -21.65 2.49
N VAL A 327 -52.04 -21.34 2.08
CA VAL A 327 -52.38 -20.06 1.43
C VAL A 327 -52.10 -18.89 2.37
N LEU A 328 -52.49 -18.99 3.64
CA LEU A 328 -52.28 -17.94 4.64
C LEU A 328 -50.78 -17.71 4.93
N LEU A 329 -49.97 -18.79 4.93
CA LEU A 329 -48.51 -18.70 5.02
C LEU A 329 -47.89 -17.97 3.82
N PHE A 330 -48.35 -18.24 2.59
CA PHE A 330 -47.88 -17.52 1.40
C PHE A 330 -48.26 -16.04 1.42
N VAL A 331 -49.48 -15.69 1.86
CA VAL A 331 -49.91 -14.29 2.05
C VAL A 331 -49.05 -13.59 3.12
N TYR A 332 -48.75 -14.26 4.24
CA TYR A 332 -47.88 -13.72 5.29
C TYR A 332 -46.46 -13.48 4.80
N ILE A 333 -45.87 -14.43 4.06
CA ILE A 333 -44.53 -14.28 3.44
C ILE A 333 -44.54 -13.13 2.42
N GLY A 334 -45.60 -13.02 1.61
CA GLY A 334 -45.77 -11.89 0.67
C GLY A 334 -45.79 -10.54 1.38
N PHE A 335 -46.58 -10.40 2.44
CA PHE A 335 -46.62 -9.18 3.26
C PHE A 335 -45.28 -8.89 3.94
N TYR A 336 -44.58 -9.90 4.44
CA TYR A 336 -43.27 -9.76 5.07
C TYR A 336 -42.21 -9.29 4.05
N CYS A 337 -42.19 -9.87 2.85
CA CYS A 337 -41.30 -9.45 1.76
C CYS A 337 -41.60 -8.02 1.28
N ILE A 338 -42.87 -7.64 1.11
CA ILE A 338 -43.26 -6.27 0.78
C ILE A 338 -42.84 -5.30 1.89
N GLY A 339 -43.05 -5.67 3.17
CA GLY A 339 -42.58 -4.89 4.31
C GLY A 339 -41.06 -4.69 4.32
N ALA A 340 -40.29 -5.74 4.08
CA ALA A 340 -38.82 -5.67 3.99
C ALA A 340 -38.33 -4.82 2.80
N ILE A 341 -39.02 -4.88 1.65
CA ILE A 341 -38.73 -4.05 0.47
C ILE A 341 -39.08 -2.57 0.75
N MET A 342 -40.21 -2.29 1.42
CA MET A 342 -40.56 -0.92 1.82
C MET A 342 -39.61 -0.37 2.89
N GLN A 343 -39.17 -1.19 3.85
CA GLN A 343 -38.26 -0.75 4.91
C GLN A 343 -36.82 -0.52 4.40
N SER A 344 -36.34 -1.32 3.45
CA SER A 344 -35.06 -1.09 2.77
C SER A 344 -35.10 0.08 1.79
N SER A 345 -36.15 0.23 0.97
CA SER A 345 -36.31 1.39 0.08
C SER A 345 -36.54 2.71 0.82
N ALA A 346 -37.29 2.72 1.93
CA ALA A 346 -37.39 3.89 2.81
C ALA A 346 -36.03 4.26 3.46
N SER A 347 -35.19 3.26 3.76
CA SER A 347 -33.82 3.50 4.25
C SER A 347 -32.90 4.06 3.16
N LEU A 348 -33.09 3.64 1.90
CA LEU A 348 -32.37 4.17 0.74
C LEU A 348 -32.80 5.60 0.39
N LEU A 349 -34.11 5.90 0.35
CA LEU A 349 -34.59 7.27 0.10
C LEU A 349 -34.15 8.23 1.22
N LYS A 350 -34.17 7.81 2.49
CA LYS A 350 -33.63 8.63 3.59
C LYS A 350 -32.12 8.85 3.51
N LYS A 351 -31.35 7.91 2.95
CA LYS A 351 -29.93 8.12 2.66
C LYS A 351 -29.70 9.03 1.45
N ALA A 352 -30.50 8.90 0.39
CA ALA A 352 -30.40 9.74 -0.81
C ALA A 352 -30.79 11.21 -0.55
N GLY A 353 -31.83 11.45 0.25
CA GLY A 353 -32.24 12.81 0.65
C GLY A 353 -31.22 13.54 1.53
N ASN A 354 -30.47 12.81 2.36
CA ASN A 354 -29.48 13.39 3.28
C ASN A 354 -28.11 13.72 2.65
N VAL A 355 -27.89 13.47 1.36
CA VAL A 355 -26.63 13.83 0.68
C VAL A 355 -26.42 15.35 0.67
N ASN A 356 -27.50 16.14 0.75
CA ASN A 356 -27.48 17.61 0.84
C ASN A 356 -27.26 18.15 2.28
N ALA A 357 -26.95 17.29 3.26
CA ALA A 357 -26.93 17.62 4.69
C ALA A 357 -25.69 17.08 5.43
N ILE A 358 -24.52 17.15 4.80
CA ILE A 358 -23.24 17.12 5.51
C ILE A 358 -22.96 18.54 5.99
N GLU A 359 -23.47 18.93 7.16
CA GLU A 359 -23.17 20.25 7.75
C GLU A 359 -21.66 20.37 8.02
N PHE A 360 -20.95 21.33 7.41
CA PHE A 360 -19.56 21.64 7.73
C PHE A 360 -19.53 22.47 9.02
N LYS A 361 -19.86 21.82 10.15
CA LYS A 361 -19.93 22.49 11.45
C LYS A 361 -18.58 23.10 11.81
N ALA A 362 -18.57 24.43 11.92
CA ALA A 362 -17.47 25.16 12.55
C ALA A 362 -17.14 24.51 13.90
N ALA A 363 -15.88 24.12 14.08
CA ALA A 363 -15.49 23.27 15.20
C ALA A 363 -15.70 24.03 16.53
N PRO A 364 -16.49 23.50 17.48
CA PRO A 364 -16.88 24.25 18.67
C PRO A 364 -15.72 24.40 19.65
N SER A 365 -15.09 25.57 19.62
CA SER A 365 -14.36 26.23 20.72
C SER A 365 -13.47 25.36 21.64
N GLN A 366 -12.77 24.38 21.08
CA GLN A 366 -11.52 23.93 21.67
C GLN A 366 -10.51 25.07 21.57
N GLN A 367 -9.69 25.26 22.62
CA GLN A 367 -8.78 26.41 22.82
C GLN A 367 -8.22 26.95 21.49
N PRO A 368 -8.51 28.21 21.10
CA PRO A 368 -8.03 28.75 19.84
C PRO A 368 -6.51 28.84 19.88
N THR A 369 -5.86 27.94 19.14
CA THR A 369 -4.41 27.93 18.93
C THR A 369 -3.96 29.26 18.37
N LYS A 370 -2.80 29.74 18.81
CA LYS A 370 -2.24 31.05 18.46
C LYS A 370 -0.86 30.89 17.83
N PHE A 371 -0.32 31.96 17.25
CA PHE A 371 1.06 31.95 16.74
C PHE A 371 2.10 31.68 17.84
N LYS A 372 1.72 31.81 19.12
CA LYS A 372 2.52 31.44 20.30
C LYS A 372 2.63 29.93 20.55
N ASP A 373 1.73 29.13 19.97
CA ASP A 373 1.72 27.66 20.09
C ASP A 373 2.43 26.98 18.90
N VAL A 374 2.81 27.76 17.89
CA VAL A 374 3.65 27.35 16.76
C VAL A 374 5.08 27.79 17.03
N HIS A 375 6.07 26.95 16.70
CA HIS A 375 7.50 27.22 16.89
C HIS A 375 8.29 26.70 15.68
N GLY A 376 9.37 27.37 15.28
CA GLY A 376 10.23 26.92 14.17
C GLY A 376 9.61 27.14 12.79
N ALA A 377 8.94 28.27 12.59
CA ALA A 377 8.28 28.68 11.35
C ALA A 377 8.08 30.21 11.33
N GLU A 378 9.13 30.96 11.68
CA GLU A 378 9.04 32.38 12.06
C GLU A 378 8.78 33.29 10.85
N GLU A 379 9.42 33.00 9.71
CA GLU A 379 9.22 33.69 8.43
C GLU A 379 7.78 33.50 7.93
N ALA A 380 7.28 32.26 8.02
CA ALA A 380 5.90 31.92 7.66
C ALA A 380 4.87 32.58 8.59
N LYS A 381 5.20 32.83 9.88
CA LYS A 381 4.34 33.63 10.78
C LYS A 381 4.33 35.11 10.38
N GLU A 382 5.48 35.68 10.04
CA GLU A 382 5.59 37.10 9.67
C GLU A 382 4.79 37.40 8.39
N GLU A 383 4.93 36.57 7.34
CA GLU A 383 4.06 36.66 6.15
C GLU A 383 2.58 36.48 6.52
N LEU A 384 2.24 35.52 7.39
CA LEU A 384 0.85 35.27 7.79
C LEU A 384 0.24 36.36 8.70
N GLU A 385 1.05 37.15 9.40
CA GLU A 385 0.56 38.23 10.25
C GLU A 385 -0.07 39.38 9.43
N GLU A 386 0.39 39.63 8.20
CA GLU A 386 -0.25 40.58 7.28
C GLU A 386 -1.75 40.23 7.11
N PHE A 387 -2.04 38.98 6.78
CA PHE A 387 -3.41 38.49 6.56
C PHE A 387 -4.25 38.51 7.84
N VAL A 388 -3.65 38.24 9.00
CA VAL A 388 -4.33 38.40 10.31
C VAL A 388 -4.70 39.86 10.57
N GLN A 389 -3.84 40.82 10.21
CA GLN A 389 -4.18 42.25 10.32
C GLN A 389 -5.30 42.64 9.35
N PHE A 390 -5.28 42.14 8.10
CA PHE A 390 -6.36 42.34 7.13
C PHE A 390 -7.71 41.79 7.63
N LEU A 391 -7.74 40.61 8.27
CA LEU A 391 -8.97 40.02 8.82
C LEU A 391 -9.47 40.75 10.07
N ARG A 392 -8.56 41.32 10.89
CA ARG A 392 -8.91 42.09 12.09
C ARG A 392 -9.43 43.51 11.78
N ASP A 393 -8.86 44.21 10.80
CA ASP A 393 -9.34 45.53 10.35
C ASP A 393 -9.24 45.66 8.81
N PRO A 394 -10.25 45.16 8.06
CA PRO A 394 -10.33 45.36 6.62
C PRO A 394 -10.40 46.84 6.20
N SER A 395 -10.90 47.72 7.09
CA SER A 395 -11.11 49.14 6.79
C SER A 395 -9.80 49.92 6.64
N ARG A 396 -8.76 49.53 7.39
CA ARG A 396 -7.42 50.12 7.32
C ARG A 396 -6.80 49.99 5.94
N PHE A 397 -6.91 48.81 5.34
CA PHE A 397 -6.31 48.51 4.03
C PHE A 397 -7.16 49.01 2.87
N ALA A 398 -8.50 48.92 2.98
CA ALA A 398 -9.42 49.41 1.96
C ALA A 398 -9.26 50.93 1.67
N LYS A 399 -8.89 51.74 2.67
CA LYS A 399 -8.61 53.19 2.53
C LYS A 399 -7.51 53.52 1.52
N LEU A 400 -6.57 52.60 1.30
CA LEU A 400 -5.47 52.77 0.34
C LEU A 400 -5.68 51.93 -0.94
N GLY A 401 -6.87 51.39 -1.15
CA GLY A 401 -7.19 50.50 -2.27
C GLY A 401 -6.65 49.07 -2.13
N GLY A 402 -6.06 48.72 -0.99
CA GLY A 402 -5.59 47.38 -0.69
C GLY A 402 -6.75 46.38 -0.68
N ARG A 403 -6.53 45.20 -1.27
CA ARG A 403 -7.51 44.10 -1.35
C ARG A 403 -6.95 42.88 -0.63
N LEU A 404 -7.80 42.19 0.13
CA LEU A 404 -7.48 40.89 0.70
C LEU A 404 -7.18 39.90 -0.45
N PRO A 405 -6.03 39.21 -0.46
CA PRO A 405 -5.76 38.14 -1.41
C PRO A 405 -6.76 36.99 -1.22
N LYS A 406 -7.24 36.38 -2.32
CA LYS A 406 -8.34 35.41 -2.26
C LYS A 406 -7.95 34.10 -1.58
N GLY A 407 -6.70 33.67 -1.76
CA GLY A 407 -6.21 32.46 -1.14
C GLY A 407 -4.71 32.42 -0.94
N ILE A 408 -4.32 31.62 0.06
CA ILE A 408 -2.94 31.35 0.48
C ILE A 408 -2.67 29.86 0.31
N LEU A 409 -1.58 29.50 -0.35
CA LEU A 409 -1.09 28.12 -0.46
C LEU A 409 0.08 27.91 0.50
N LEU A 410 -0.09 27.09 1.52
CA LEU A 410 0.97 26.62 2.41
C LEU A 410 1.64 25.41 1.76
N THR A 411 2.89 25.57 1.35
CA THR A 411 3.70 24.54 0.70
C THR A 411 4.77 23.99 1.64
N GLY A 412 5.24 22.75 1.43
CA GLY A 412 6.41 22.21 2.13
C GLY A 412 6.20 20.79 2.68
N PRO A 413 7.20 20.19 3.36
CA PRO A 413 7.17 18.78 3.78
C PRO A 413 6.02 18.39 4.73
N PRO A 414 5.69 17.08 4.85
CA PRO A 414 4.68 16.62 5.79
C PRO A 414 5.13 16.77 7.26
N GLY A 415 4.20 17.18 8.12
CA GLY A 415 4.45 17.33 9.56
C GLY A 415 5.20 18.61 9.98
N THR A 416 5.37 19.60 9.08
CA THR A 416 5.94 20.92 9.40
C THR A 416 4.93 21.88 10.05
N GLY A 417 3.69 21.46 10.27
CA GLY A 417 2.69 22.24 11.01
C GLY A 417 1.77 23.11 10.16
N LYS A 418 1.70 22.95 8.84
CA LYS A 418 0.78 23.69 7.94
C LYS A 418 -0.67 23.79 8.48
N THR A 419 -1.24 22.67 8.90
CA THR A 419 -2.58 22.57 9.51
C THR A 419 -2.70 23.29 10.87
N LEU A 420 -1.60 23.41 11.62
CA LEU A 420 -1.53 24.13 12.89
C LEU A 420 -1.40 25.64 12.66
N LEU A 421 -0.57 26.07 11.70
CA LEU A 421 -0.48 27.46 11.23
C LEU A 421 -1.85 27.96 10.76
N ALA A 422 -2.57 27.19 9.94
CA ALA A 422 -3.91 27.58 9.48
C ALA A 422 -4.90 27.82 10.63
N ARG A 423 -4.87 26.97 11.67
CA ARG A 423 -5.66 27.15 12.90
C ARG A 423 -5.19 28.37 13.72
N ALA A 424 -3.88 28.65 13.71
CA ALA A 424 -3.31 29.81 14.40
C ALA A 424 -3.71 31.14 13.75
N ILE A 425 -3.79 31.22 12.41
CA ILE A 425 -4.33 32.39 11.70
C ILE A 425 -5.77 32.67 12.19
N ALA A 426 -6.62 31.64 12.24
CA ALA A 426 -8.01 31.80 12.69
C ALA A 426 -8.11 32.20 14.17
N GLY A 427 -7.32 31.56 15.05
CA GLY A 427 -7.30 31.84 16.49
C GLY A 427 -6.71 33.20 16.87
N GLU A 428 -5.86 33.79 16.02
CA GLU A 428 -5.46 35.20 16.14
C GLU A 428 -6.46 36.15 15.50
N ALA A 429 -6.96 35.88 14.29
CA ALA A 429 -7.93 36.74 13.60
C ALA A 429 -9.29 36.82 14.35
N GLY A 430 -9.65 35.79 15.10
CA GLY A 430 -10.97 35.66 15.74
C GLY A 430 -12.09 35.28 14.75
N SER A 431 -11.72 34.82 13.56
CA SER A 431 -12.65 34.44 12.47
C SER A 431 -13.10 32.98 12.59
N ASN A 432 -14.25 32.65 11.98
CA ASN A 432 -14.73 31.27 11.92
C ASN A 432 -13.78 30.38 11.10
N PHE A 433 -13.56 29.14 11.53
CA PHE A 433 -12.65 28.20 10.86
C PHE A 433 -13.42 26.98 10.34
N LEU A 434 -13.46 26.83 9.01
CA LEU A 434 -14.02 25.66 8.32
C LEU A 434 -12.88 24.79 7.82
N VAL A 435 -12.99 23.47 7.96
CA VAL A 435 -11.98 22.50 7.52
C VAL A 435 -12.60 21.49 6.59
N ALA A 436 -11.92 21.19 5.49
CA ALA A 436 -12.14 20.01 4.67
C ALA A 436 -10.81 19.46 4.17
N SER A 437 -10.72 18.17 3.91
CA SER A 437 -9.56 17.56 3.23
C SER A 437 -9.82 17.51 1.72
N GLY A 438 -8.80 17.66 0.89
CA GLY A 438 -8.91 17.45 -0.57
C GLY A 438 -9.45 16.05 -0.89
N SER A 439 -9.03 15.05 -0.11
CA SER A 439 -9.51 13.68 -0.14
C SER A 439 -11.01 13.51 0.19
N ASP A 440 -11.69 14.49 0.81
CA ASP A 440 -13.15 14.44 1.03
C ASP A 440 -13.96 14.66 -0.26
N PHE A 441 -13.36 15.25 -1.30
CA PHE A 441 -14.04 15.60 -2.55
C PHE A 441 -13.66 14.69 -3.72
N ASP A 442 -12.57 13.92 -3.63
CA ASP A 442 -12.24 12.88 -4.60
C ASP A 442 -13.14 11.66 -4.39
N LEU A 443 -14.26 11.65 -5.13
CA LEU A 443 -15.32 10.65 -5.00
C LEU A 443 -15.56 10.01 -6.36
N ALA A 444 -15.69 8.68 -6.38
CA ALA A 444 -15.96 7.89 -7.59
C ALA A 444 -17.28 8.29 -8.30
N TYR A 445 -18.18 9.00 -7.62
CA TYR A 445 -19.43 9.51 -8.18
C TYR A 445 -19.24 10.91 -8.77
N VAL A 446 -19.31 10.99 -10.11
CA VAL A 446 -19.31 12.23 -10.89
C VAL A 446 -20.31 13.24 -10.32
N GLY A 447 -19.91 14.51 -10.21
CA GLY A 447 -20.73 15.60 -9.71
C GLY A 447 -20.80 15.76 -8.17
N VAL A 448 -20.55 14.72 -7.38
CA VAL A 448 -20.73 14.78 -5.92
C VAL A 448 -19.66 15.66 -5.24
N GLY A 449 -18.39 15.53 -5.65
CA GLY A 449 -17.33 16.43 -5.17
C GLY A 449 -17.63 17.89 -5.52
N ALA A 450 -17.99 18.16 -6.78
CA ALA A 450 -18.40 19.49 -7.24
C ALA A 450 -19.63 20.06 -6.51
N ALA A 451 -20.54 19.22 -5.98
CA ALA A 451 -21.64 19.67 -5.14
C ALA A 451 -21.15 20.06 -3.73
N LYS A 452 -20.33 19.23 -3.09
CA LYS A 452 -19.69 19.53 -1.80
C LYS A 452 -18.89 20.83 -1.81
N VAL A 453 -18.13 21.11 -2.87
CA VAL A 453 -17.36 22.36 -3.00
C VAL A 453 -18.27 23.58 -2.93
N ARG A 454 -19.37 23.61 -3.70
CA ARG A 454 -20.34 24.71 -3.66
C ARG A 454 -21.01 24.86 -2.29
N GLN A 455 -21.30 23.73 -1.63
CA GLN A 455 -21.84 23.75 -0.26
C GLN A 455 -20.86 24.38 0.73
N LEU A 456 -19.56 24.02 0.68
CA LEU A 456 -18.52 24.59 1.53
C LEU A 456 -18.42 26.12 1.35
N PHE A 457 -18.38 26.61 0.11
CA PHE A 457 -18.36 28.05 -0.17
C PHE A 457 -19.68 28.75 0.19
N ALA A 458 -20.82 28.07 0.15
CA ALA A 458 -22.10 28.61 0.62
C ALA A 458 -22.21 28.65 2.16
N GLU A 459 -21.56 27.72 2.88
CA GLU A 459 -21.47 27.75 4.35
C GLU A 459 -20.41 28.73 4.84
N ALA A 460 -19.31 28.91 4.11
CA ALA A 460 -18.34 29.97 4.35
C ALA A 460 -18.98 31.37 4.30
N ARG A 461 -19.69 31.70 3.21
CA ARG A 461 -20.38 32.99 3.02
C ARG A 461 -21.45 33.28 4.09
N LYS A 462 -22.07 32.25 4.68
CA LYS A 462 -23.01 32.41 5.82
C LYS A 462 -22.32 32.72 7.15
N ASN A 463 -21.05 32.35 7.30
CA ASN A 463 -20.27 32.45 8.53
C ASN A 463 -19.15 33.51 8.46
N ALA A 464 -19.20 34.41 7.46
CA ALA A 464 -18.19 35.47 7.30
C ALA A 464 -18.15 36.43 8.51
N PRO A 465 -16.96 36.90 8.94
CA PRO A 465 -15.63 36.59 8.40
C PRO A 465 -15.17 35.17 8.76
N CYS A 466 -14.64 34.46 7.77
CA CYS A 466 -14.23 33.06 7.93
C CYS A 466 -13.01 32.68 7.09
N ILE A 467 -12.31 31.65 7.56
CA ILE A 467 -11.21 31.00 6.87
C ILE A 467 -11.67 29.60 6.48
N ILE A 468 -11.60 29.30 5.18
CA ILE A 468 -11.72 27.93 4.65
C ILE A 468 -10.33 27.33 4.63
N PHE A 469 -10.12 26.22 5.34
CA PHE A 469 -8.88 25.44 5.26
C PHE A 469 -9.08 24.15 4.45
N LEU A 470 -8.27 23.98 3.40
CA LEU A 470 -8.22 22.81 2.53
C LEU A 470 -6.87 22.08 2.74
N ASP A 471 -6.86 21.00 3.52
CA ASP A 471 -5.67 20.14 3.61
C ASP A 471 -5.55 19.23 2.37
N GLU A 472 -4.37 18.65 2.13
CA GLU A 472 -4.12 17.71 1.01
C GLU A 472 -4.62 18.20 -0.37
N LEU A 473 -4.39 19.48 -0.73
CA LEU A 473 -4.88 20.07 -1.99
C LEU A 473 -4.44 19.26 -3.22
N ASP A 474 -3.28 18.61 -3.17
CA ASP A 474 -2.74 17.74 -4.23
C ASP A 474 -3.67 16.57 -4.64
N ALA A 475 -4.61 16.14 -3.79
CA ALA A 475 -5.63 15.15 -4.14
C ALA A 475 -6.65 15.65 -5.21
N LEU A 476 -6.94 16.96 -5.22
CA LEU A 476 -7.87 17.61 -6.17
C LEU A 476 -7.16 18.44 -7.23
N GLY A 477 -6.01 18.99 -6.86
CA GLY A 477 -5.28 19.95 -7.66
C GLY A 477 -4.27 19.35 -8.62
N SER A 478 -4.13 18.02 -8.71
CA SER A 478 -3.12 17.38 -9.56
C SER A 478 -3.21 17.82 -11.03
N LYS A 479 -2.05 17.97 -11.67
CA LYS A 479 -1.91 18.32 -13.10
C LYS A 479 -2.65 17.32 -13.98
N ARG A 480 -3.50 17.89 -14.85
CA ARG A 480 -4.36 17.19 -15.81
C ARG A 480 -3.56 16.20 -16.67
N SER A 481 -3.57 14.92 -16.30
CA SER A 481 -3.05 13.83 -17.13
C SER A 481 -4.16 13.32 -18.06
N GLY A 482 -3.80 12.58 -19.11
CA GLY A 482 -4.79 11.98 -20.01
C GLY A 482 -5.76 11.02 -19.30
N GLY A 483 -5.30 10.35 -18.24
CA GLY A 483 -6.03 9.27 -17.55
C GLY A 483 -6.96 9.69 -16.40
N ASP A 484 -6.93 10.94 -15.94
CA ASP A 484 -7.63 11.32 -14.69
C ASP A 484 -9.16 11.12 -14.78
N PRO A 485 -9.81 10.63 -13.69
CA PRO A 485 -11.26 10.51 -13.63
C PRO A 485 -11.99 11.83 -13.89
N ALA A 486 -13.03 11.78 -14.71
CA ALA A 486 -13.87 12.95 -15.03
C ALA A 486 -14.51 13.60 -13.78
N ALA A 487 -14.75 12.82 -12.72
CA ALA A 487 -15.27 13.30 -11.44
C ALA A 487 -14.32 14.30 -10.74
N ASN A 488 -13.02 14.01 -10.72
CA ASN A 488 -12.02 14.89 -10.10
C ASN A 488 -11.85 16.17 -10.96
N ARG A 489 -11.71 16.02 -12.29
CA ARG A 489 -11.66 17.17 -13.23
C ARG A 489 -12.87 18.11 -13.10
N GLN A 490 -14.08 17.59 -12.90
CA GLN A 490 -15.28 18.40 -12.67
C GLN A 490 -15.25 19.13 -11.31
N THR A 491 -14.71 18.47 -10.29
CA THR A 491 -14.62 18.98 -8.92
C THR A 491 -13.56 20.08 -8.80
N LEU A 492 -12.39 19.90 -9.42
CA LEU A 492 -11.37 20.94 -9.57
C LEU A 492 -11.94 22.16 -10.30
N ASN A 493 -12.61 21.98 -11.43
CA ASN A 493 -13.23 23.12 -12.15
C ASN A 493 -14.31 23.83 -11.31
N ALA A 494 -15.05 23.12 -10.44
CA ALA A 494 -15.99 23.75 -9.52
C ALA A 494 -15.28 24.61 -8.45
N LEU A 495 -14.14 24.14 -7.92
CA LEU A 495 -13.30 24.93 -7.01
C LEU A 495 -12.76 26.19 -7.70
N LEU A 496 -12.29 26.09 -8.94
CA LEU A 496 -11.85 27.26 -9.72
C LEU A 496 -12.97 28.28 -9.94
N VAL A 497 -14.20 27.83 -10.20
CA VAL A 497 -15.37 28.71 -10.40
C VAL A 497 -15.81 29.40 -9.11
N GLU A 498 -15.86 28.71 -7.97
CA GLU A 498 -16.16 29.37 -6.69
C GLU A 498 -15.03 30.36 -6.30
N MET A 499 -13.75 29.98 -6.46
CA MET A 499 -12.60 30.85 -6.23
C MET A 499 -12.64 32.12 -7.07
N ASP A 500 -12.96 32.03 -8.35
CA ASP A 500 -13.12 33.22 -9.21
C ASP A 500 -14.36 34.04 -8.81
N GLY A 501 -15.44 33.38 -8.39
CA GLY A 501 -16.77 33.95 -8.22
C GLY A 501 -16.99 34.83 -6.99
N PHE A 502 -16.32 34.58 -5.86
CA PHE A 502 -16.51 35.42 -4.65
C PHE A 502 -15.74 36.74 -4.73
N SER A 503 -16.24 37.79 -4.08
CA SER A 503 -15.59 39.09 -3.94
C SER A 503 -14.69 39.14 -2.70
N PRO A 504 -13.49 39.74 -2.74
CA PRO A 504 -12.67 39.99 -1.54
C PRO A 504 -13.39 40.78 -0.44
N ALA A 505 -14.47 41.49 -0.77
CA ALA A 505 -15.32 42.20 0.20
C ALA A 505 -16.20 41.26 1.05
N GLU A 506 -16.33 39.98 0.71
CA GLU A 506 -17.14 39.00 1.46
C GLU A 506 -16.45 38.48 2.73
N GLY A 507 -15.19 38.85 3.00
CA GLY A 507 -14.48 38.48 4.24
C GLY A 507 -14.17 36.97 4.36
N VAL A 508 -14.11 36.27 3.24
CA VAL A 508 -13.73 34.85 3.14
C VAL A 508 -12.29 34.74 2.66
N LEU A 509 -11.46 33.99 3.39
CA LEU A 509 -10.08 33.67 3.03
C LEU A 509 -9.92 32.16 2.81
N VAL A 510 -9.31 31.74 1.69
CA VAL A 510 -9.08 30.31 1.40
C VAL A 510 -7.62 29.95 1.63
N VAL A 511 -7.32 29.22 2.70
CA VAL A 511 -5.98 28.68 2.99
C VAL A 511 -5.95 27.22 2.55
N ALA A 512 -5.02 26.84 1.68
CA ALA A 512 -4.82 25.45 1.29
C ALA A 512 -3.43 24.96 1.73
N ALA A 513 -3.29 23.67 1.99
CA ALA A 513 -2.00 23.03 2.26
C ALA A 513 -1.68 21.96 1.22
N THR A 514 -0.42 21.86 0.83
CA THR A 514 0.10 20.80 -0.05
C THR A 514 1.47 20.32 0.40
N ASN A 515 1.78 19.06 0.09
CA ASN A 515 3.15 18.53 0.21
C ASN A 515 3.92 18.60 -1.12
N LEU A 516 3.24 18.80 -2.25
CA LEU A 516 3.77 18.60 -3.61
C LEU A 516 3.37 19.76 -4.55
N PRO A 517 3.86 21.00 -4.34
CA PRO A 517 3.50 22.16 -5.17
C PRO A 517 3.76 21.94 -6.67
N ASN A 518 4.81 21.18 -7.00
CA ASN A 518 5.18 20.86 -8.39
C ASN A 518 4.13 20.00 -9.13
N VAL A 519 3.24 19.31 -8.40
CA VAL A 519 2.19 18.45 -8.96
C VAL A 519 0.90 19.23 -9.24
N LEU A 520 0.72 20.42 -8.67
CA LEU A 520 -0.53 21.20 -8.81
C LEU A 520 -0.72 21.80 -10.21
N ASP A 521 -1.98 21.83 -10.66
CA ASP A 521 -2.46 22.49 -11.86
C ASP A 521 -2.10 24.00 -11.80
N PRO A 522 -1.33 24.54 -12.77
CA PRO A 522 -1.02 25.97 -12.84
C PRO A 522 -2.25 26.89 -12.82
N ALA A 523 -3.44 26.37 -13.13
CA ALA A 523 -4.70 27.09 -12.96
C ALA A 523 -5.00 27.49 -11.51
N LEU A 524 -4.54 26.73 -10.50
CA LEU A 524 -4.76 27.04 -9.07
C LEU A 524 -3.86 28.18 -8.58
N ILE A 525 -2.59 28.18 -8.99
CA ILE A 525 -1.55 29.14 -8.58
C ILE A 525 -1.61 30.45 -9.40
N ARG A 526 -2.64 30.61 -10.25
CA ARG A 526 -2.84 31.83 -11.05
C ARG A 526 -3.37 32.97 -10.17
N PRO A 527 -2.88 34.22 -10.32
CA PRO A 527 -3.45 35.39 -9.66
C PRO A 527 -4.96 35.53 -9.91
N GLY A 528 -5.69 35.93 -8.87
CA GLY A 528 -7.14 35.80 -8.72
C GLY A 528 -7.60 34.58 -7.92
N ARG A 529 -6.67 33.72 -7.44
CA ARG A 529 -6.95 32.43 -6.78
C ARG A 529 -6.01 32.21 -5.58
N PHE A 530 -5.01 31.32 -5.69
CA PHE A 530 -3.94 31.22 -4.69
C PHE A 530 -2.85 32.25 -5.01
N ASP A 531 -3.15 33.51 -4.68
CA ASP A 531 -2.35 34.71 -4.98
C ASP A 531 -0.99 34.74 -4.26
N ARG A 532 -0.86 33.94 -3.19
CA ARG A 532 0.27 33.89 -2.28
C ARG A 532 0.61 32.42 -1.99
N SER A 533 1.87 32.06 -2.14
CA SER A 533 2.39 30.71 -1.88
C SER A 533 3.52 30.80 -0.87
N ILE A 534 3.23 30.42 0.38
CA ILE A 534 4.16 30.52 1.52
C ILE A 534 4.83 29.16 1.69
N ALA A 535 6.16 29.16 1.85
CA ALA A 535 6.91 27.95 2.15
C ALA A 535 6.98 27.72 3.68
N VAL A 536 6.62 26.51 4.11
CA VAL A 536 6.78 26.04 5.49
C VAL A 536 7.81 24.92 5.49
N PRO A 537 9.12 25.25 5.58
CA PRO A 537 10.22 24.30 5.47
C PRO A 537 10.31 23.36 6.68
N LEU A 538 11.35 22.52 6.71
CA LEU A 538 11.73 21.83 7.94
C LEU A 538 12.33 22.85 8.93
N PRO A 539 12.07 22.72 10.24
CA PRO A 539 12.57 23.67 11.24
C PRO A 539 14.09 23.58 11.42
N ASP A 540 14.74 24.73 11.50
CA ASP A 540 16.17 24.90 11.83
C ASP A 540 16.48 24.52 13.28
N ALA A 541 17.77 24.38 13.64
CA ALA A 541 18.23 24.02 14.99
C ALA A 541 17.62 24.87 16.12
N ILE A 542 17.34 26.16 15.88
CA ILE A 542 16.63 27.04 16.83
C ILE A 542 15.16 26.63 16.94
N GLY A 543 14.44 26.52 15.82
CA GLY A 543 13.06 26.06 15.77
C GLY A 543 12.87 24.67 16.38
N ARG A 544 13.76 23.72 16.09
CA ARG A 544 13.75 22.37 16.68
C ARG A 544 13.94 22.40 18.20
N ARG A 545 14.81 23.27 18.71
CA ARG A 545 14.99 23.47 20.17
C ARG A 545 13.70 23.97 20.81
N GLU A 546 13.00 24.90 20.18
CA GLU A 546 11.75 25.47 20.70
C GLU A 546 10.58 24.48 20.62
N ILE A 547 10.43 23.76 19.49
CA ILE A 547 9.46 22.65 19.34
C ILE A 547 9.72 21.56 20.40
N LEU A 548 10.97 21.16 20.60
CA LEU A 548 11.35 20.21 21.65
C LEU A 548 11.02 20.75 23.05
N GLN A 549 11.32 22.02 23.34
CA GLN A 549 11.02 22.64 24.63
C GLN A 549 9.51 22.74 24.89
N HIS A 550 8.71 23.07 23.89
CA HIS A 550 7.24 23.05 23.95
C HIS A 550 6.71 21.66 24.28
N HIS A 551 7.15 20.62 23.54
CA HIS A 551 6.67 19.25 23.78
C HIS A 551 7.21 18.65 25.09
N LEU A 552 8.44 18.96 25.50
CA LEU A 552 8.99 18.60 26.81
C LEU A 552 8.22 19.28 27.95
N GLY A 553 7.71 20.50 27.76
CA GLY A 553 6.83 21.18 28.73
C GLY A 553 5.53 20.41 29.05
N ASN A 554 5.12 19.47 28.20
CA ASN A 554 3.96 18.60 28.41
C ASN A 554 4.31 17.25 29.08
N VAL A 555 5.58 17.04 29.48
CA VAL A 555 6.11 15.78 30.01
C VAL A 555 6.94 16.05 31.28
N ILE A 556 6.99 15.08 32.20
CA ILE A 556 7.92 15.14 33.35
C ILE A 556 9.31 14.71 32.87
N TYR A 557 10.23 15.68 32.71
CA TYR A 557 11.62 15.45 32.29
C TYR A 557 12.63 16.00 33.31
N ASP A 558 13.85 15.48 33.28
CA ASP A 558 14.94 15.92 34.14
C ASP A 558 15.57 17.23 33.64
N ARG A 559 15.90 18.15 34.57
CA ARG A 559 16.56 19.43 34.26
C ARG A 559 18.01 19.28 33.77
N THR A 560 18.57 18.07 33.83
CA THR A 560 19.88 17.73 33.25
C THR A 560 19.87 17.57 31.72
N VAL A 561 18.68 17.57 31.09
CA VAL A 561 18.51 17.36 29.63
C VAL A 561 19.05 18.56 28.83
N ASP A 562 20.00 18.30 27.93
CA ASP A 562 20.50 19.28 26.95
C ASP A 562 19.62 19.25 25.69
N VAL A 563 18.61 20.13 25.68
CA VAL A 563 17.70 20.32 24.55
C VAL A 563 18.43 20.85 23.30
N ALA A 564 19.55 21.56 23.44
CA ALA A 564 20.33 22.05 22.30
C ALA A 564 21.14 20.92 21.64
N ALA A 565 21.68 19.97 22.41
CA ALA A 565 22.26 18.75 21.87
C ALA A 565 21.21 17.89 21.14
N LEU A 566 20.00 17.76 21.70
CA LEU A 566 18.91 17.03 21.05
C LEU A 566 18.45 17.72 19.76
N ALA A 567 18.34 19.05 19.74
CA ALA A 567 17.96 19.81 18.54
C ALA A 567 18.98 19.70 17.40
N ARG A 568 20.29 19.69 17.71
CA ARG A 568 21.33 19.32 16.73
C ARG A 568 21.18 17.85 16.32
N GLY A 569 20.99 16.94 17.26
CA GLY A 569 20.84 15.49 17.01
C GLY A 569 19.59 15.07 16.22
N THR A 570 18.75 16.02 15.82
CA THR A 570 17.53 15.80 15.02
C THR A 570 17.49 16.67 13.75
N THR A 571 18.64 16.91 13.11
CA THR A 571 18.73 17.54 11.78
C THR A 571 17.70 16.95 10.80
N GLY A 572 16.91 17.80 10.14
CA GLY A 572 15.90 17.37 9.17
C GLY A 572 14.61 16.76 9.75
N PHE A 573 14.42 16.75 11.08
CA PHE A 573 13.16 16.28 11.67
C PHE A 573 12.09 17.36 11.58
N SER A 574 10.91 17.01 11.05
CA SER A 574 9.72 17.88 11.10
C SER A 574 9.15 17.97 12.53
N GLY A 575 8.37 19.01 12.82
CA GLY A 575 7.79 19.22 14.15
C GLY A 575 6.98 18.02 14.65
N ALA A 576 6.20 17.38 13.78
CA ALA A 576 5.48 16.14 14.10
C ALA A 576 6.41 14.96 14.45
N ALA A 577 7.61 14.89 13.85
CA ALA A 577 8.61 13.88 14.20
C ALA A 577 9.24 14.14 15.58
N LEU A 578 9.46 15.40 15.95
CA LEU A 578 9.94 15.80 17.29
C LEU A 578 8.89 15.53 18.37
N ALA A 579 7.62 15.85 18.13
CA ALA A 579 6.51 15.52 19.01
C ALA A 579 6.40 14.00 19.26
N ALA A 580 6.49 13.21 18.19
CA ALA A 580 6.49 11.75 18.27
C ALA A 580 7.71 11.19 19.03
N LEU A 581 8.88 11.84 18.92
CA LEU A 581 10.10 11.44 19.61
C LEU A 581 10.01 11.65 21.13
N VAL A 582 9.54 12.83 21.56
CA VAL A 582 9.34 13.12 23.00
C VAL A 582 8.33 12.14 23.62
N ASN A 583 7.24 11.85 22.90
CA ASN A 583 6.26 10.84 23.33
C ASN A 583 6.87 9.43 23.43
N GLN A 584 7.71 9.02 22.46
CA GLN A 584 8.38 7.71 22.52
C GLN A 584 9.38 7.61 23.69
N ALA A 585 10.08 8.68 24.04
CA ALA A 585 10.94 8.73 25.22
C ALA A 585 10.13 8.62 26.52
N ALA A 586 9.00 9.34 26.62
CA ALA A 586 8.07 9.27 27.75
C ALA A 586 7.49 7.86 27.95
N VAL A 587 7.05 7.21 26.87
CA VAL A 587 6.52 5.83 26.91
C VAL A 587 7.62 4.82 27.31
N LYS A 588 8.88 5.02 26.90
CA LYS A 588 10.00 4.19 27.38
C LYS A 588 10.23 4.40 28.87
N ALA A 589 10.40 5.65 29.32
CA ALA A 589 10.69 5.97 30.72
C ALA A 589 9.59 5.43 31.66
N SER A 590 8.33 5.59 31.27
CA SER A 590 7.17 5.01 31.97
C SER A 590 7.21 3.48 32.03
N LYS A 591 7.54 2.80 30.92
CA LYS A 591 7.71 1.33 30.89
C LYS A 591 8.88 0.85 31.77
N GLU A 592 9.92 1.66 31.94
CA GLU A 592 11.07 1.37 32.81
C GLU A 592 10.84 1.80 34.27
N GLY A 593 9.66 2.34 34.62
CA GLY A 593 9.33 2.77 35.97
C GLY A 593 10.05 4.03 36.45
N LYS A 594 10.64 4.82 35.54
CA LYS A 594 11.33 6.08 35.85
C LYS A 594 10.33 7.17 36.22
N SER A 595 10.71 8.01 37.18
CA SER A 595 9.92 9.16 37.63
C SER A 595 9.97 10.37 36.69
N ALA A 596 10.98 10.45 35.82
CA ALA A 596 11.16 11.51 34.83
C ALA A 596 11.90 10.97 33.59
N VAL A 597 11.69 11.61 32.44
CA VAL A 597 12.43 11.34 31.19
C VAL A 597 13.84 11.93 31.30
N GLN A 598 14.85 11.10 31.01
CA GLN A 598 16.27 11.48 31.05
C GLN A 598 16.87 11.63 29.64
N GLN A 599 18.04 12.27 29.54
CA GLN A 599 18.77 12.44 28.26
C GLN A 599 18.93 11.13 27.49
N ALA A 600 19.25 10.02 28.18
CA ALA A 600 19.43 8.71 27.57
C ALA A 600 18.15 8.12 26.94
N ASP A 601 16.96 8.53 27.39
CA ASP A 601 15.68 8.09 26.82
C ASP A 601 15.31 8.91 25.57
N LEU A 602 15.68 10.19 25.56
CA LEU A 602 15.55 11.07 24.39
C LEU A 602 16.56 10.68 23.30
N SER A 603 17.83 10.43 23.64
CA SER A 603 18.82 9.88 22.71
C SER A 603 18.39 8.53 22.14
N TRP A 604 17.90 7.60 22.97
CA TRP A 604 17.36 6.33 22.47
C TRP A 604 16.16 6.52 21.53
N ALA A 605 15.33 7.55 21.75
CA ALA A 605 14.22 7.88 20.86
C ALA A 605 14.69 8.50 19.53
N ILE A 606 15.80 9.27 19.50
CA ILE A 606 16.49 9.67 18.26
C ILE A 606 16.93 8.41 17.50
N THR A 607 17.76 7.56 18.11
CA THR A 607 18.30 6.35 17.46
C THR A 607 17.19 5.41 16.99
N ARG A 608 16.10 5.27 17.74
CA ARG A 608 14.91 4.50 17.34
C ARG A 608 14.13 5.13 16.19
N LYS A 609 14.07 6.46 16.10
CA LYS A 609 13.39 7.16 15.00
C LYS A 609 14.21 7.11 13.69
N LEU A 610 15.53 7.09 13.78
CA LEU A 610 16.45 6.93 12.65
C LEU A 610 16.53 5.46 12.17
N MET A 611 16.76 4.51 13.07
CA MET A 611 17.10 3.11 12.74
C MET A 611 15.97 2.09 12.96
N GLY A 612 14.84 2.51 13.51
CA GLY A 612 13.77 1.62 13.91
C GLY A 612 14.02 0.89 15.23
N ALA A 613 13.28 -0.20 15.45
CA ALA A 613 13.25 -0.91 16.72
C ALA A 613 14.48 -1.81 16.97
N GLU A 614 14.93 -1.80 18.21
CA GLU A 614 16.05 -2.59 18.75
C GLU A 614 15.71 -4.07 18.88
N ARG A 615 16.54 -4.95 18.33
CA ARG A 615 16.22 -6.38 18.12
C ARG A 615 16.81 -7.28 19.22
N LYS A 616 16.41 -7.07 20.47
CA LYS A 616 16.84 -7.88 21.64
C LYS A 616 16.58 -9.39 21.53
N SER A 617 15.65 -9.81 20.66
CA SER A 617 15.36 -11.22 20.33
C SER A 617 15.97 -11.69 19.00
N GLY A 618 17.00 -10.99 18.50
CA GLY A 618 17.83 -11.44 17.39
C GLY A 618 18.35 -12.85 17.63
N ARG A 619 18.24 -13.71 16.61
CA ARG A 619 18.48 -15.16 16.70
C ARG A 619 19.97 -15.45 16.92
N LEU A 620 20.36 -15.47 18.20
CA LEU A 620 21.72 -15.64 18.72
C LEU A 620 22.68 -14.52 18.27
N TYR A 621 23.02 -13.63 19.20
CA TYR A 621 24.30 -12.93 19.14
C TYR A 621 25.40 -13.99 19.26
N ASP A 622 25.99 -14.36 18.13
CA ASP A 622 27.30 -15.00 18.16
C ASP A 622 28.33 -13.96 18.61
N GLN A 623 29.20 -14.34 19.55
CA GLN A 623 30.26 -13.46 20.04
C GLN A 623 31.18 -13.00 18.89
N ALA A 624 31.42 -13.89 17.90
CA ALA A 624 32.19 -13.53 16.71
C ALA A 624 31.49 -12.45 15.85
N MET A 625 30.15 -12.47 15.75
CA MET A 625 29.40 -11.43 15.05
C MET A 625 29.33 -10.12 15.85
N LYS A 626 29.30 -10.19 17.19
CA LYS A 626 29.40 -9.01 18.06
C LYS A 626 30.76 -8.33 17.89
N GLU A 627 31.84 -9.11 17.86
CA GLU A 627 33.20 -8.63 17.66
C GLU A 627 33.42 -8.07 16.25
N ALA A 628 32.97 -8.74 15.20
CA ALA A 628 33.05 -8.22 13.83
C ALA A 628 32.29 -6.90 13.65
N THR A 629 31.07 -6.79 14.21
CA THR A 629 30.32 -5.54 14.22
C THR A 629 31.04 -4.44 15.02
N ALA A 630 31.68 -4.79 16.15
CA ALA A 630 32.46 -3.84 16.93
C ALA A 630 33.73 -3.35 16.21
N VAL A 631 34.41 -4.20 15.44
CA VAL A 631 35.53 -3.80 14.57
C VAL A 631 35.05 -2.82 13.50
N HIS A 632 33.94 -3.14 12.83
CA HIS A 632 33.36 -2.32 11.77
C HIS A 632 32.99 -0.92 12.27
N GLU A 633 32.23 -0.83 13.36
CA GLU A 633 31.80 0.44 13.96
C GLU A 633 32.96 1.21 14.60
N ALA A 634 33.94 0.54 15.19
CA ALA A 634 35.18 1.17 15.66
C ALA A 634 35.96 1.80 14.49
N GLY A 635 35.92 1.20 13.29
CA GLY A 635 36.52 1.74 12.07
C GLY A 635 35.94 3.10 11.68
N HIS A 636 34.61 3.19 11.54
CA HIS A 636 33.93 4.46 11.23
C HIS A 636 34.14 5.51 12.32
N ALA A 637 33.95 5.14 13.59
CA ALA A 637 34.12 6.04 14.73
C ALA A 637 35.56 6.60 14.82
N LEU A 638 36.58 5.75 14.64
CA LEU A 638 37.98 6.19 14.65
C LEU A 638 38.32 7.06 13.44
N MET A 639 37.87 6.70 12.24
CA MET A 639 38.09 7.51 11.03
C MET A 639 37.50 8.92 11.16
N SER A 640 36.31 9.05 11.76
CA SER A 640 35.67 10.36 11.98
C SER A 640 36.41 11.27 12.97
N ILE A 641 37.26 10.71 13.83
CA ILE A 641 38.07 11.43 14.82
C ILE A 641 39.47 11.77 14.27
N LEU A 642 40.02 10.95 13.37
CA LEU A 642 41.34 11.16 12.76
C LEU A 642 41.30 12.07 11.53
N THR A 643 40.21 12.07 10.76
CA THR A 643 40.16 12.71 9.44
C THR A 643 39.78 14.20 9.55
N LYS A 644 40.71 15.10 9.17
CA LYS A 644 40.45 16.55 9.18
C LYS A 644 39.33 16.90 8.20
N GLY A 645 38.21 17.42 8.72
CA GLY A 645 37.01 17.74 7.94
C GLY A 645 35.94 16.65 7.94
N ALA A 646 36.12 15.56 8.70
CA ALA A 646 35.01 14.63 8.97
C ALA A 646 33.97 15.28 9.89
N VAL A 647 32.73 14.79 9.79
CA VAL A 647 31.63 15.21 10.66
C VAL A 647 31.88 14.67 12.08
N PRO A 648 31.78 15.48 13.15
CA PRO A 648 32.03 15.03 14.51
C PRO A 648 31.20 13.81 14.93
N LEU A 649 31.84 12.84 15.59
CA LEU A 649 31.16 11.70 16.19
C LEU A 649 30.18 12.14 17.31
N TYR A 650 28.98 11.58 17.32
CA TYR A 650 28.01 11.74 18.41
C TYR A 650 27.96 10.52 19.33
N GLN A 651 27.68 9.35 18.76
CA GLN A 651 27.50 8.09 19.46
C GLN A 651 27.79 6.93 18.48
N VAL A 652 28.30 5.82 18.99
CA VAL A 652 28.49 4.58 18.23
C VAL A 652 27.87 3.42 18.99
N THR A 653 27.13 2.54 18.30
CA THR A 653 26.39 1.42 18.89
C THR A 653 26.57 0.15 18.05
N ILE A 654 26.72 -1.00 18.71
CA ILE A 654 26.80 -2.33 18.06
C ILE A 654 25.50 -3.13 18.27
N MET A 655 24.41 -2.44 18.60
CA MET A 655 23.10 -3.02 18.91
C MET A 655 22.19 -3.05 17.68
N PRO A 656 21.72 -4.24 17.23
CA PRO A 656 20.99 -4.37 15.97
C PRO A 656 19.63 -3.67 16.01
N ARG A 657 19.38 -2.83 15.00
CA ARG A 657 18.17 -2.00 14.87
C ARG A 657 17.69 -2.04 13.43
N GLY A 658 16.42 -2.43 13.26
CA GLY A 658 15.85 -2.62 11.92
C GLY A 658 16.61 -3.68 11.11
N GLU A 659 17.36 -3.21 10.12
CA GLU A 659 18.16 -4.02 9.20
C GLU A 659 19.68 -3.92 9.43
N SER A 660 20.18 -2.94 10.19
CA SER A 660 21.62 -2.84 10.51
C SER A 660 21.99 -3.59 11.79
N LEU A 661 23.26 -4.01 11.87
CA LEU A 661 23.84 -4.73 13.01
C LEU A 661 24.46 -3.77 14.04
N GLY A 662 25.14 -2.73 13.56
CA GLY A 662 25.61 -1.58 14.33
C GLY A 662 25.23 -0.27 13.65
N HIS A 663 25.65 0.86 14.23
CA HIS A 663 25.70 2.16 13.57
C HIS A 663 26.55 3.19 14.34
N THR A 664 27.27 4.01 13.58
CA THR A 664 28.00 5.19 14.03
C THR A 664 27.22 6.45 13.62
N SER A 665 26.72 7.19 14.60
CA SER A 665 26.00 8.45 14.40
C SER A 665 26.93 9.66 14.46
N PHE A 666 26.82 10.54 13.46
CA PHE A 666 27.58 11.79 13.37
C PHE A 666 26.69 13.00 13.65
N LEU A 667 27.28 14.14 14.03
CA LEU A 667 26.59 15.36 14.39
C LEU A 667 27.32 16.61 13.89
N HIS A 668 26.68 17.35 13.00
CA HIS A 668 27.18 18.65 12.56
C HIS A 668 27.05 19.72 13.68
N GLU A 669 27.94 20.71 13.66
CA GLU A 669 27.92 21.83 14.61
C GLU A 669 26.79 22.83 14.32
N SER A 670 26.52 23.06 13.03
CA SER A 670 25.41 23.88 12.52
C SER A 670 24.72 23.15 11.35
N ASP A 671 23.44 23.43 11.14
CA ASP A 671 22.65 22.84 10.04
C ASP A 671 23.18 23.31 8.66
N GLU A 672 23.72 24.52 8.57
CA GLU A 672 24.33 25.12 7.37
C GLU A 672 25.39 24.21 6.72
N LYS A 673 26.22 23.53 7.53
CA LYS A 673 27.24 22.56 7.07
C LYS A 673 26.66 21.30 6.43
N THR A 674 25.33 21.14 6.42
CA THR A 674 24.60 20.10 5.69
C THR A 674 24.31 20.53 4.25
N TYR A 675 24.16 21.85 4.02
CA TYR A 675 23.81 22.45 2.73
C TYR A 675 25.02 22.92 1.94
N ASN A 676 26.11 23.29 2.62
CA ASN A 676 27.37 23.69 2.01
C ASN A 676 28.52 22.85 2.60
N MET A 677 29.11 21.97 1.77
CA MET A 677 30.26 21.13 2.11
C MET A 677 31.40 21.36 1.14
N SER A 678 32.62 21.56 1.67
CA SER A 678 33.82 21.67 0.85
C SER A 678 34.26 20.33 0.24
N CYS A 679 35.05 20.38 -0.83
CA CYS A 679 35.70 19.19 -1.41
C CYS A 679 36.53 18.39 -0.38
N GLN A 680 37.09 19.06 0.64
CA GLN A 680 37.77 18.36 1.73
C GLN A 680 36.79 17.58 2.63
N GLU A 681 35.67 18.18 3.03
CA GLU A 681 34.67 17.51 3.87
C GLU A 681 33.96 16.36 3.13
N LEU A 682 33.79 16.49 1.81
CA LEU A 682 33.28 15.41 0.95
C LEU A 682 34.28 14.25 0.82
N LYS A 683 35.58 14.54 0.62
CA LYS A 683 36.63 13.51 0.67
C LYS A 683 36.70 12.84 2.03
N ALA A 684 36.60 13.61 3.13
CA ALA A 684 36.55 13.06 4.48
C ALA A 684 35.32 12.18 4.73
N LYS A 685 34.15 12.51 4.14
CA LYS A 685 32.94 11.66 4.19
C LYS A 685 33.15 10.31 3.48
N MET A 686 33.87 10.29 2.36
CA MET A 686 34.26 9.04 1.69
C MET A 686 35.25 8.23 2.55
N ASP A 687 36.25 8.89 3.13
CA ASP A 687 37.26 8.24 3.99
C ASP A 687 36.63 7.60 5.23
N VAL A 688 35.63 8.25 5.84
CA VAL A 688 34.83 7.69 6.94
C VAL A 688 33.98 6.50 6.49
N ALA A 689 33.39 6.54 5.29
CA ALA A 689 32.60 5.42 4.75
C ALA A 689 33.46 4.15 4.52
N PHE A 690 34.75 4.29 4.17
CA PHE A 690 35.65 3.14 4.08
C PHE A 690 36.14 2.60 5.43
N GLY A 691 35.88 3.30 6.54
CA GLY A 691 36.36 2.96 7.88
C GLY A 691 36.02 1.53 8.33
N GLY A 692 34.76 1.10 8.23
CA GLY A 692 34.33 -0.23 8.67
C GLY A 692 34.93 -1.37 7.84
N ARG A 693 34.87 -1.26 6.51
CA ARG A 693 35.47 -2.23 5.56
C ARG A 693 36.96 -2.43 5.82
N ILE A 694 37.70 -1.34 6.01
CA ILE A 694 39.15 -1.39 6.24
C ILE A 694 39.46 -1.91 7.64
N ALA A 695 38.68 -1.55 8.67
CA ALA A 695 38.85 -2.14 9.99
C ALA A 695 38.66 -3.67 9.96
N GLU A 696 37.66 -4.19 9.25
CA GLU A 696 37.50 -5.63 9.02
C GLU A 696 38.69 -6.23 8.28
N GLU A 697 39.15 -5.64 7.17
CA GLU A 697 40.29 -6.17 6.40
C GLU A 697 41.58 -6.21 7.24
N LEU A 698 41.82 -5.20 8.09
CA LEU A 698 43.00 -5.15 8.95
C LEU A 698 42.94 -6.15 10.12
N VAL A 699 41.74 -6.51 10.61
CA VAL A 699 41.58 -7.46 11.72
C VAL A 699 41.50 -8.91 11.24
N TYR A 700 40.71 -9.18 10.20
CA TYR A 700 40.38 -10.54 9.74
C TYR A 700 41.06 -10.94 8.42
N GLY A 701 41.70 -9.99 7.72
CA GLY A 701 42.32 -10.23 6.41
C GLY A 701 41.35 -10.12 5.24
N LYS A 702 41.91 -9.91 4.05
CA LYS A 702 41.18 -9.54 2.82
C LYS A 702 40.15 -10.58 2.34
N GLU A 703 40.35 -11.86 2.66
CA GLU A 703 39.42 -12.94 2.29
C GLU A 703 38.20 -13.03 3.22
N ASN A 704 38.24 -12.39 4.40
CA ASN A 704 37.21 -12.46 5.44
C ASN A 704 36.38 -11.16 5.57
N ILE A 705 36.49 -10.23 4.62
CA ILE A 705 35.70 -8.99 4.59
C ILE A 705 34.21 -9.33 4.41
N SER A 706 33.35 -8.72 5.24
CA SER A 706 31.92 -8.97 5.27
C SER A 706 31.16 -8.29 4.11
N THR A 707 29.94 -8.75 3.86
CA THR A 707 28.99 -8.06 2.97
C THR A 707 28.33 -6.83 3.63
N GLY A 708 28.59 -6.56 4.91
CA GLY A 708 28.00 -5.46 5.66
C GLY A 708 28.34 -4.09 5.07
N ALA A 709 29.60 -3.90 4.67
CA ALA A 709 30.13 -2.67 4.07
C ALA A 709 29.51 -2.26 2.71
N SER A 710 28.54 -3.02 2.19
CA SER A 710 27.89 -2.74 0.90
C SER A 710 27.10 -1.42 0.90
N SER A 711 26.55 -1.00 2.04
CA SER A 711 25.87 0.29 2.19
C SER A 711 26.84 1.46 2.10
N ASP A 712 28.02 1.32 2.70
CA ASP A 712 29.00 2.39 2.85
C ASP A 712 29.79 2.59 1.55
N ILE A 713 30.07 1.49 0.83
CA ILE A 713 30.57 1.53 -0.55
C ILE A 713 29.58 2.27 -1.47
N LEU A 714 28.27 2.02 -1.32
CA LEU A 714 27.24 2.74 -2.08
C LEU A 714 27.23 4.23 -1.75
N GLN A 715 27.30 4.60 -0.47
CA GLN A 715 27.37 6.00 -0.04
C GLN A 715 28.63 6.71 -0.56
N ALA A 716 29.81 6.08 -0.46
CA ALA A 716 31.06 6.62 -1.00
C ALA A 716 31.00 6.80 -2.53
N SER A 717 30.40 5.83 -3.24
CA SER A 717 30.22 5.88 -4.70
C SER A 717 29.23 6.97 -5.12
N GLN A 718 28.15 7.20 -4.36
CA GLN A 718 27.21 8.29 -4.57
C GLN A 718 27.88 9.65 -4.35
N VAL A 719 28.65 9.82 -3.28
CA VAL A 719 29.41 11.07 -3.03
C VAL A 719 30.40 11.33 -4.17
N ALA A 720 31.18 10.34 -4.59
CA ALA A 720 32.08 10.46 -5.75
C ALA A 720 31.32 10.83 -7.04
N SER A 721 30.18 10.18 -7.31
CA SER A 721 29.36 10.49 -8.48
C SER A 721 28.80 11.91 -8.45
N HIS A 722 28.42 12.46 -7.29
CA HIS A 722 27.99 13.86 -7.21
C HIS A 722 29.18 14.84 -7.30
N MET A 723 30.35 14.48 -6.75
CA MET A 723 31.56 15.28 -6.90
C MET A 723 31.95 15.47 -8.37
N VAL A 724 31.87 14.42 -9.18
CA VAL A 724 32.19 14.50 -10.62
C VAL A 724 31.03 15.05 -11.45
N LYS A 725 29.79 14.56 -11.27
CA LYS A 725 28.67 14.88 -12.17
C LYS A 725 27.86 16.12 -11.79
N SER A 726 27.85 16.52 -10.51
CA SER A 726 26.92 17.55 -10.00
C SER A 726 27.62 18.79 -9.43
N TRP A 727 28.83 18.62 -8.88
CA TRP A 727 29.56 19.69 -8.17
C TRP A 727 30.87 20.13 -8.85
N GLY A 728 31.29 19.47 -9.93
CA GLY A 728 32.42 19.91 -10.74
C GLY A 728 33.79 19.84 -10.04
N PHE A 729 34.00 18.88 -9.13
CA PHE A 729 35.26 18.71 -8.36
C PHE A 729 36.30 17.80 -9.05
N SER A 730 36.12 17.50 -10.34
CA SER A 730 37.11 16.80 -11.17
C SER A 730 37.74 17.78 -12.15
N ASP A 731 39.07 17.88 -12.14
CA ASP A 731 39.81 18.76 -13.06
C ASP A 731 39.79 18.22 -14.51
N ALA A 732 39.61 16.91 -14.70
CA ALA A 732 39.57 16.26 -16.01
C ALA A 732 38.20 16.40 -16.71
N VAL A 733 37.10 16.42 -15.94
CA VAL A 733 35.74 16.65 -16.45
C VAL A 733 35.39 18.14 -16.47
N GLY A 734 35.95 18.91 -15.53
CA GLY A 734 35.74 20.34 -15.37
C GLY A 734 34.44 20.70 -14.61
N PRO A 735 34.17 22.01 -14.44
CA PRO A 735 33.05 22.52 -13.66
C PRO A 735 31.71 22.47 -14.44
N VAL A 736 31.33 21.28 -14.89
CA VAL A 736 30.09 21.02 -15.65
C VAL A 736 29.11 20.21 -14.79
N ALA A 737 27.85 20.63 -14.76
CA ALA A 737 26.77 19.88 -14.12
C ALA A 737 26.02 19.05 -15.19
N TYR A 738 25.86 17.76 -14.93
CA TYR A 738 25.12 16.82 -15.78
C TYR A 738 23.88 16.32 -15.04
N GLU A 739 22.68 16.59 -15.58
CA GLU A 739 21.46 15.99 -15.04
C GLU A 739 21.37 14.49 -15.40
N PRO A 740 20.59 13.67 -14.65
CA PRO A 740 20.45 12.25 -14.94
C PRO A 740 19.94 11.94 -16.36
N ARG A 741 19.13 12.83 -16.95
CA ARG A 741 18.63 12.72 -18.33
C ARG A 741 19.74 12.97 -19.36
N ASP A 742 20.57 13.98 -19.12
CA ASP A 742 21.67 14.32 -20.01
C ASP A 742 22.76 13.24 -19.95
N TYR A 743 22.98 12.63 -18.79
CA TYR A 743 23.93 11.51 -18.64
C TYR A 743 23.61 10.34 -19.59
N GLU A 744 22.34 10.06 -19.87
CA GLU A 744 21.97 9.02 -20.86
C GLU A 744 22.37 9.40 -22.29
N THR A 745 22.31 10.69 -22.66
CA THR A 745 22.62 11.18 -24.01
C THR A 745 24.11 11.49 -24.26
N LEU A 746 24.95 11.56 -23.21
CA LEU A 746 26.39 11.80 -23.35
C LEU A 746 27.12 10.79 -24.25
N ALA A 747 28.20 11.24 -24.89
CA ALA A 747 29.09 10.40 -25.68
C ALA A 747 29.76 9.29 -24.82
N PRO A 748 30.08 8.12 -25.40
CA PRO A 748 30.72 7.01 -24.67
C PRO A 748 32.04 7.40 -23.99
N ASP A 749 32.88 8.19 -24.66
CA ASP A 749 34.19 8.58 -24.14
C ASP A 749 34.06 9.50 -22.91
N THR A 750 33.08 10.42 -22.92
CA THR A 750 32.76 11.28 -21.77
C THR A 750 32.23 10.47 -20.59
N LYS A 751 31.39 9.46 -20.84
CA LYS A 751 30.93 8.51 -19.80
C LYS A 751 32.11 7.73 -19.21
N ALA A 752 33.00 7.20 -20.05
CA ALA A 752 34.17 6.44 -19.62
C ALA A 752 35.15 7.29 -18.79
N LEU A 753 35.34 8.57 -19.14
CA LEU A 753 36.12 9.52 -18.35
C LEU A 753 35.49 9.74 -16.97
N ILE A 754 34.19 10.08 -16.93
CA ILE A 754 33.44 10.29 -15.68
C ILE A 754 33.48 9.06 -14.76
N GLU A 755 33.33 7.85 -15.32
CA GLU A 755 33.37 6.59 -14.56
C GLU A 755 34.78 6.22 -14.09
N THR A 756 35.82 6.67 -14.79
CA THR A 756 37.22 6.53 -14.36
C THR A 756 37.52 7.46 -13.19
N GLU A 757 37.17 8.75 -13.28
CA GLU A 757 37.30 9.74 -12.21
C GLU A 757 36.57 9.31 -10.92
N ILE A 758 35.34 8.80 -11.05
CA ILE A 758 34.57 8.26 -9.92
C ILE A 758 35.31 7.08 -9.27
N ARG A 759 35.88 6.17 -10.07
CA ARG A 759 36.65 5.02 -9.58
C ARG A 759 37.93 5.48 -8.85
N GLU A 760 38.65 6.44 -9.39
CA GLU A 760 39.89 6.96 -8.79
C GLU A 760 39.65 7.69 -7.47
N LEU A 761 38.58 8.50 -7.37
CA LEU A 761 38.16 9.11 -6.11
C LEU A 761 37.85 8.06 -5.03
N VAL A 762 37.13 7.00 -5.40
CA VAL A 762 36.73 5.90 -4.49
C VAL A 762 37.93 5.07 -4.05
N VAL A 763 38.81 4.65 -4.98
CA VAL A 763 40.04 3.89 -4.66
C VAL A 763 40.99 4.73 -3.80
N SER A 764 41.10 6.04 -4.08
CA SER A 764 41.91 6.95 -3.28
C SER A 764 41.38 7.13 -1.85
N ALA A 765 40.06 7.06 -1.64
CA ALA A 765 39.46 7.08 -0.30
C ALA A 765 39.72 5.78 0.46
N GLU A 766 39.61 4.62 -0.21
CA GLU A 766 39.99 3.33 0.39
C GLU A 766 41.47 3.34 0.84
N ALA A 767 42.37 3.86 0.01
CA ALA A 767 43.80 3.97 0.33
C ALA A 767 44.06 4.90 1.54
N ARG A 768 43.46 6.11 1.58
CA ARG A 768 43.59 7.02 2.73
C ARG A 768 43.07 6.40 4.04
N ALA A 769 41.93 5.71 3.99
CA ALA A 769 41.38 5.04 5.15
C ALA A 769 42.28 3.89 5.64
N ARG A 770 42.86 3.12 4.71
CA ARG A 770 43.84 2.06 4.98
C ARG A 770 45.07 2.59 5.72
N ASP A 771 45.70 3.63 5.21
CA ASP A 771 46.91 4.19 5.82
C ASP A 771 46.64 4.81 7.20
N LEU A 772 45.52 5.54 7.35
CA LEU A 772 45.14 6.15 8.63
C LEU A 772 44.80 5.11 9.71
N LEU A 773 44.09 4.04 9.36
CA LEU A 773 43.76 2.97 10.32
C LEU A 773 44.97 2.09 10.66
N LEU A 774 45.87 1.82 9.70
CA LEU A 774 47.15 1.14 9.95
C LEU A 774 48.00 1.90 10.98
N GLN A 775 48.19 3.20 10.79
CA GLN A 775 48.95 4.07 11.70
C GLN A 775 48.34 4.18 13.10
N ASN A 776 47.08 3.78 13.28
CA ASN A 776 46.30 3.97 14.51
C ASN A 776 45.74 2.66 15.08
N ARG A 777 46.29 1.50 14.69
CA ARG A 777 45.75 0.18 15.01
C ARG A 777 45.49 -0.05 16.51
N GLU A 778 46.41 0.35 17.40
CA GLU A 778 46.21 0.25 18.86
C GLU A 778 44.99 1.03 19.40
N LYS A 779 44.55 2.08 18.70
CA LYS A 779 43.35 2.84 19.06
C LYS A 779 42.09 2.12 18.57
N LEU A 780 42.16 1.48 17.39
CA LEU A 780 41.09 0.64 16.85
C LEU A 780 40.81 -0.54 17.78
N ASP A 781 41.84 -1.34 18.12
CA ASP A 781 41.68 -2.53 18.96
C ASP A 781 41.12 -2.18 20.36
N ARG A 782 41.57 -1.08 20.97
CA ARG A 782 41.00 -0.56 22.24
C ARG A 782 39.55 -0.11 22.12
N LEU A 783 39.18 0.53 21.01
CA LEU A 783 37.81 0.98 20.76
C LEU A 783 36.87 -0.21 20.53
N THR A 784 37.29 -1.21 19.76
CA THR A 784 36.60 -2.49 19.57
C THR A 784 36.35 -3.18 20.92
N GLN A 785 37.36 -3.33 21.77
CA GLN A 785 37.22 -3.95 23.09
C GLN A 785 36.23 -3.18 23.99
N ALA A 786 36.24 -1.84 23.94
CA ALA A 786 35.27 -1.02 24.67
C ALA A 786 33.84 -1.20 24.12
N LEU A 787 33.65 -1.28 22.80
CA LEU A 787 32.35 -1.52 22.18
C LEU A 787 31.79 -2.90 22.53
N VAL A 788 32.59 -3.97 22.47
CA VAL A 788 32.15 -5.33 22.85
C VAL A 788 31.67 -5.37 24.31
N LYS A 789 32.33 -4.61 25.21
CA LYS A 789 32.01 -4.54 26.64
C LYS A 789 30.82 -3.64 26.99
N TYR A 790 30.69 -2.47 26.36
CA TYR A 790 29.70 -1.45 26.73
C TYR A 790 28.52 -1.28 25.75
N GLU A 791 28.58 -1.96 24.60
CA GLU A 791 27.57 -2.07 23.52
C GLU A 791 27.17 -0.76 22.81
N THR A 792 27.40 0.38 23.44
CA THR A 792 27.19 1.73 22.92
C THR A 792 28.14 2.67 23.67
N LEU A 793 28.76 3.62 22.96
CA LEU A 793 29.67 4.63 23.52
C LEU A 793 29.32 6.02 22.98
N ASP A 794 29.26 7.01 23.87
CA ASP A 794 29.11 8.42 23.48
C ASP A 794 30.47 9.02 23.06
N SER A 795 30.45 10.07 22.25
CA SER A 795 31.65 10.76 21.74
C SER A 795 32.71 11.08 22.81
N LYS A 796 32.28 11.50 24.01
CA LYS A 796 33.17 11.77 25.15
C LYS A 796 33.85 10.51 25.67
N GLU A 797 33.15 9.38 25.69
CA GLU A 797 33.69 8.08 26.11
C GLU A 797 34.63 7.50 25.06
N VAL A 798 34.31 7.64 23.76
CA VAL A 798 35.21 7.25 22.66
C VAL A 798 36.53 8.04 22.73
N GLN A 799 36.46 9.36 22.95
CA GLN A 799 37.67 10.18 23.17
C GLN A 799 38.46 9.75 24.42
N ALA A 800 37.79 9.30 25.49
CA ALA A 800 38.45 8.78 26.68
C ALA A 800 39.18 7.45 26.39
N VAL A 801 38.52 6.50 25.71
CA VAL A 801 39.09 5.20 25.32
C VAL A 801 40.30 5.36 24.38
N ILE A 802 40.21 6.28 23.40
CA ILE A 802 41.33 6.61 22.49
C ILE A 802 42.52 7.18 23.28
N LYS A 803 42.27 7.95 24.34
CA LYS A 803 43.30 8.46 25.28
C LYS A 803 43.76 7.44 26.33
N GLY A 804 43.16 6.25 26.39
CA GLY A 804 43.48 5.19 27.36
C GLY A 804 42.87 5.40 28.75
N LEU A 805 41.89 6.30 28.89
CA LEU A 805 41.21 6.60 30.15
C LEU A 805 40.02 5.65 30.39
N PRO A 806 39.76 5.24 31.64
CA PRO A 806 38.63 4.37 31.97
C PRO A 806 37.28 5.09 31.87
N ILE A 807 36.25 4.37 31.40
CA ILE A 807 34.86 4.84 31.38
C ILE A 807 34.24 4.69 32.78
N SER A 808 33.57 5.73 33.29
CA SER A 808 33.06 5.80 34.67
C SER A 808 31.67 5.17 34.89
N ARG A 809 31.25 4.20 34.07
CA ARG A 809 30.00 3.44 34.26
C ARG A 809 30.24 1.93 34.24
N SER A 810 29.33 1.20 34.87
CA SER A 810 29.27 -0.26 34.78
C SER A 810 28.99 -0.72 33.35
N ALA A 811 29.41 -1.95 33.03
CA ALA A 811 28.91 -2.63 31.84
C ALA A 811 27.40 -2.96 32.01
N PRO A 812 26.64 -3.07 30.91
CA PRO A 812 25.22 -3.45 30.93
C PRO A 812 25.00 -4.93 31.30
#